data_AF-A0A940THE6-F1
#
_entry.id   AF-A0A940THE6-F1
#
_cell.length_a   1.000
_cell.length_b   1.000
_cell.length_c   1.000
_cell.angle_alpha   90.00
_cell.angle_beta   90.00
_cell.angle_gamma   90.00
#
_symmetry.space_group_name_H-M   'P 1'
#
loop_
_entity.id
_entity.type
_entity.pdbx_description
1 polymer ?
#
loop_
_entity_poly.entity_id
_entity_poly.type
_entity_poly.pdbx_seq_one_letter_code
_entity_poly.pdbx_strand_id
1 'polypeptide(L)'
;MCKVKKSVKTTAALLSAAAVLTSAAALPGNNRPDMTASVHAAGQISNPIIWADVPDDDIIRVGDTYYMVSTTMFFSPGAPIMKSKDLANWEICNYVFDTYANGDVQNLTNGKHDYSHGQWATSLRYNAKKKKYYAFFGSYGSGKSYICSTDDIENGEWSRVELNGMYHDASMLFDDDGRNYLVYGAGGTCNIKEFNSDMTGWAQGAQERRLFKTNFDNLAGEGWHIHKINGYYYILGIAWPSGHGRLEFCYRSKSLSGNWENKTILDSGLGSYGSGCAQGGIVDTPDGKWYGLMFQDHGSVGRIPVLVPVTWQNDWPMMGVNGKAPLTLDLGASKGTDVAGDDSFDYSSNDLALEWSWNHNPDNTAWSVTERPGWLRLKNKSIASHLLNARNTLTMRTEGPACSSYIKLDTTNMKAGDYAGLSAFQLKYGCIGVRVDDSGNKKVYMSVNGGNDVAGSSNKIVAEQNMSGSEVYLKVDFKFANVNADGSSSNNIDKANFYYSYDGQNWNKLGQELSMSYDLKLFTGYRSGIYSYATKSTGGYADIDFFEYDRQMWNGCDGSKVLSGTPVAIEPDENGYWFHDTFEDGTNSWSGRGSAKVSSDSGAAQAGSKALSITGREAEWNGAQKTLNSKIFKAGEEYAFSACFNAPKGDDAVEYKLTLQYTDASGETSYDKIAQEFGNPGEFIQLYNPNYKIPAGASGLYLIAETTSDTLDFCIDEVIAATAGTKIDGPKSSVKPATKIKGDVDFDSRISIADLVALKSGILNGFSGNSAKSNGDVDNSGETNASDALNLQKYLLGTITEFPDNTPAEPEPVKSNFNYNANLQYKAAPDSYFKQPANHGTVVKESYSSINGNKNMYVYLPYGYDKSKKYNVFYLMHGGGESEETCFNDNNINIDIMLDNMIANGDIEPMIVVTPTFNKAPSADGVWEEMRKSIIPYVEGKYSTYAKSTSIEDLKASRYHRAYGGFSMGGGSTWANFNNNLDIIAYFMPLSGHCWDGAGKVINAAKSSGFKQNEYFVLAATGTEDIAYENMVPMINELKKNTDVFTYTADFSKGNLFFLEAKGNVHWWPQVRHYIYDALPYFFHENQ
;
A
#
# COMPACT_ATOMS: atom_id res chain seq x y z
N MET A 1 -48.95 40.99 -50.29
CA MET A 1 -48.18 41.60 -51.40
C MET A 1 -46.73 41.67 -50.92
N CYS A 2 -45.66 41.32 -51.64
CA CYS A 2 -45.42 40.66 -52.95
C CYS A 2 -44.19 39.72 -52.74
N LYS A 3 -44.00 38.58 -53.45
CA LYS A 3 -43.59 38.38 -54.87
C LYS A 3 -42.35 39.19 -55.32
N VAL A 4 -41.37 38.67 -56.11
CA VAL A 4 -40.86 37.29 -56.39
C VAL A 4 -39.62 37.34 -57.34
N LYS A 5 -38.67 36.38 -57.26
CA LYS A 5 -37.57 36.07 -58.26
C LYS A 5 -36.54 37.22 -58.49
N LYS A 6 -35.46 37.17 -59.32
CA LYS A 6 -34.89 36.30 -60.42
C LYS A 6 -33.36 36.62 -60.59
N SER A 7 -32.47 35.94 -61.35
CA SER A 7 -32.05 34.50 -61.41
C SER A 7 -30.86 34.23 -62.40
N VAL A 8 -29.89 33.36 -62.04
CA VAL A 8 -28.94 32.54 -62.90
C VAL A 8 -27.77 33.21 -63.70
N LYS A 9 -26.52 32.68 -63.60
CA LYS A 9 -25.78 31.95 -64.69
C LYS A 9 -24.28 31.57 -64.44
N THR A 10 -24.00 30.25 -64.45
CA THR A 10 -22.90 29.46 -65.12
C THR A 10 -21.48 30.03 -65.28
N THR A 11 -20.41 29.22 -65.19
CA THR A 11 -20.11 28.04 -66.07
C THR A 11 -19.18 27.00 -65.38
N ALA A 12 -18.97 25.80 -65.93
CA ALA A 12 -18.34 24.65 -65.28
C ALA A 12 -17.36 23.85 -66.16
N ALA A 13 -16.54 22.99 -65.53
CA ALA A 13 -15.81 21.88 -66.14
C ALA A 13 -15.63 20.71 -65.13
N LEU A 14 -15.65 19.47 -65.63
CA LEU A 14 -15.27 18.22 -64.92
C LEU A 14 -13.97 17.68 -65.59
N LEU A 15 -13.24 16.64 -65.15
CA LEU A 15 -13.50 15.37 -64.44
C LEU A 15 -12.30 15.05 -63.49
N SER A 16 -12.32 14.10 -62.56
CA SER A 16 -13.38 13.24 -61.99
C SER A 16 -12.87 12.60 -60.69
N ALA A 17 -13.72 12.46 -59.68
CA ALA A 17 -13.42 11.68 -58.46
C ALA A 17 -14.59 10.75 -58.13
N ALA A 18 -14.28 9.53 -57.68
CA ALA A 18 -15.26 8.56 -57.20
C ALA A 18 -15.17 8.49 -55.66
N ALA A 19 -16.02 9.26 -54.98
CA ALA A 19 -16.18 9.21 -53.53
C ALA A 19 -17.67 9.00 -53.21
N VAL A 20 -17.98 7.93 -52.48
CA VAL A 20 -19.34 7.66 -52.01
C VAL A 20 -19.54 8.34 -50.65
N LEU A 21 -20.60 9.13 -50.54
CA LEU A 21 -20.94 9.83 -49.30
C LEU A 21 -21.61 8.90 -48.29
N THR A 22 -21.34 9.14 -47.01
CA THR A 22 -22.42 9.29 -46.02
C THR A 22 -22.22 10.61 -45.26
N SER A 23 -23.32 11.26 -44.91
CA SER A 23 -23.33 12.64 -44.42
C SER A 23 -23.28 12.72 -42.89
N ALA A 24 -22.24 13.35 -42.35
CA ALA A 24 -22.27 13.82 -40.97
C ALA A 24 -23.23 15.01 -40.84
N ALA A 25 -24.26 14.89 -39.98
CA ALA A 25 -25.08 16.02 -39.58
C ALA A 25 -24.35 16.79 -38.46
N ALA A 26 -24.20 18.10 -38.60
CA ALA A 26 -23.56 18.92 -37.59
C ALA A 26 -24.43 18.99 -36.31
N LEU A 27 -23.89 18.51 -35.20
CA LEU A 27 -24.45 18.76 -33.87
C LEU A 27 -24.04 20.17 -33.40
N PRO A 28 -24.87 20.86 -32.60
CA PRO A 28 -24.50 22.14 -32.01
C PRO A 28 -23.33 21.95 -31.03
N GLY A 29 -22.34 22.85 -31.10
CA GLY A 29 -21.17 22.79 -30.22
C GLY A 29 -21.55 23.08 -28.76
N ASN A 30 -21.15 22.19 -27.86
CA ASN A 30 -21.17 22.46 -26.43
C ASN A 30 -20.05 23.43 -26.07
N ASN A 31 -20.37 24.72 -25.95
CA ASN A 31 -19.51 25.64 -25.20
C ASN A 31 -19.50 25.18 -23.73
N ARG A 32 -18.39 24.59 -23.27
CA ARG A 32 -18.11 24.49 -21.83
C ARG A 32 -17.95 25.91 -21.28
N PRO A 33 -18.55 26.26 -20.12
CA PRO A 33 -17.97 27.30 -19.27
C PRO A 33 -16.71 26.71 -18.62
N ASP A 34 -15.65 27.50 -18.53
CA ASP A 34 -14.51 27.14 -17.67
C ASP A 34 -14.95 27.13 -16.20
N MET A 35 -14.58 26.07 -15.48
CA MET A 35 -14.79 25.96 -14.04
C MET A 35 -13.50 25.52 -13.33
N THR A 36 -12.45 26.33 -13.52
CA THR A 36 -11.26 26.32 -12.66
C THR A 36 -11.68 26.72 -11.24
N ALA A 37 -11.70 25.77 -10.31
CA ALA A 37 -12.11 25.97 -8.93
C ALA A 37 -11.02 26.63 -8.07
N SER A 38 -10.58 27.82 -8.47
CA SER A 38 -9.57 28.64 -7.76
C SER A 38 -10.17 29.99 -7.34
N VAL A 39 -11.32 29.96 -6.67
CA VAL A 39 -12.18 31.16 -6.49
C VAL A 39 -11.98 31.91 -5.17
N HIS A 40 -10.99 31.47 -4.38
CA HIS A 40 -10.59 32.10 -3.14
C HIS A 40 -9.08 32.39 -3.20
N ALA A 41 -8.61 33.38 -2.43
CA ALA A 41 -7.19 33.73 -2.42
C ALA A 41 -6.36 32.61 -1.77
N ALA A 42 -5.08 32.51 -2.12
CA ALA A 42 -4.15 31.59 -1.47
C ALA A 42 -4.18 31.82 0.06
N GLY A 43 -4.51 30.76 0.83
CA GLY A 43 -4.73 30.82 2.27
C GLY A 43 -6.19 30.67 2.73
N GLN A 44 -7.15 30.60 1.80
CA GLN A 44 -8.58 30.52 2.13
C GLN A 44 -9.20 29.14 1.90
N ILE A 45 -10.02 28.69 2.84
CA ILE A 45 -10.85 27.47 2.76
C ILE A 45 -12.34 27.83 2.80
N SER A 46 -13.22 26.91 2.38
CA SER A 46 -14.67 27.10 2.37
C SER A 46 -15.38 26.19 3.37
N ASN A 47 -16.54 26.63 3.85
CA ASN A 47 -17.47 25.80 4.63
C ASN A 47 -18.52 25.16 3.69
N PRO A 48 -18.84 23.86 3.83
CA PRO A 48 -18.36 22.93 4.86
C PRO A 48 -16.88 22.60 4.71
N ILE A 49 -16.18 22.40 5.84
CA ILE A 49 -14.78 21.94 5.78
C ILE A 49 -14.67 20.48 5.30
N ILE A 50 -15.70 19.66 5.59
CA ILE A 50 -15.87 18.29 5.12
C ILE A 50 -17.28 18.16 4.52
N TRP A 51 -17.40 17.93 3.21
CA TRP A 51 -18.72 17.87 2.56
C TRP A 51 -19.33 16.47 2.58
N ALA A 52 -19.35 15.80 3.73
CA ALA A 52 -19.84 14.43 3.91
C ALA A 52 -20.60 14.26 5.22
N ASP A 53 -21.29 13.11 5.39
CA ASP A 53 -21.96 12.75 6.64
C ASP A 53 -20.94 12.46 7.77
N VAL A 54 -20.60 13.50 8.52
CA VAL A 54 -19.73 13.48 9.71
C VAL A 54 -20.44 14.29 10.82
N PRO A 55 -21.54 13.76 11.39
CA PRO A 55 -22.35 14.46 12.38
C PRO A 55 -21.88 14.35 13.83
N ASP A 56 -22.56 15.13 14.69
CA ASP A 56 -22.53 15.03 16.16
C ASP A 56 -21.12 15.11 16.73
N ASP A 57 -20.33 16.05 16.21
CA ASP A 57 -18.90 16.18 16.45
C ASP A 57 -18.55 16.73 17.84
N ASP A 58 -17.73 16.00 18.61
CA ASP A 58 -17.15 16.50 19.87
C ASP A 58 -15.62 16.61 19.73
N ILE A 59 -15.17 17.84 19.51
CA ILE A 59 -13.77 18.19 19.24
C ILE A 59 -12.98 18.50 20.52
N ILE A 60 -11.73 18.03 20.56
CA ILE A 60 -10.72 18.34 21.58
C ILE A 60 -9.37 18.67 20.94
N ARG A 61 -8.49 19.32 21.71
CA ARG A 61 -7.07 19.50 21.39
C ARG A 61 -6.20 18.86 22.47
N VAL A 62 -5.15 18.15 22.09
CA VAL A 62 -4.14 17.61 23.00
C VAL A 62 -2.76 17.96 22.44
N GLY A 63 -2.05 18.86 23.12
CA GLY A 63 -0.83 19.47 22.58
C GLY A 63 -1.15 20.36 21.38
N ASP A 64 -0.57 20.03 20.23
CA ASP A 64 -0.76 20.67 18.93
C ASP A 64 -1.69 19.89 17.98
N THR A 65 -2.17 18.70 18.36
CA THR A 65 -3.12 17.90 17.56
C THR A 65 -4.56 18.13 17.99
N TYR A 66 -5.44 18.26 17.02
CA TYR A 66 -6.90 18.22 17.18
C TYR A 66 -7.42 16.83 16.92
N TYR A 67 -8.39 16.39 17.73
CA TYR A 67 -9.13 15.15 17.50
C TYR A 67 -10.63 15.43 17.65
N MET A 68 -11.43 14.80 16.81
CA MET A 68 -12.88 14.77 16.96
C MET A 68 -13.39 13.33 16.87
N VAL A 69 -14.50 13.07 17.56
CA VAL A 69 -15.33 11.88 17.32
C VAL A 69 -16.60 12.29 16.60
N SER A 70 -17.17 11.42 15.76
CA SER A 70 -18.42 11.65 15.03
C SER A 70 -19.37 10.46 15.12
N THR A 71 -20.67 10.67 14.94
CA THR A 71 -21.69 9.62 14.97
C THR A 71 -21.76 8.79 13.69
N THR A 72 -21.89 7.47 13.84
CA THR A 72 -22.15 6.53 12.74
C THR A 72 -23.34 5.60 12.95
N MET A 73 -24.15 5.81 14.00
CA MET A 73 -25.38 5.04 14.27
C MET A 73 -25.12 3.52 14.24
N PHE A 74 -25.62 2.82 13.22
CA PHE A 74 -25.63 1.35 13.08
C PHE A 74 -24.47 0.81 12.22
N PHE A 75 -23.55 1.65 11.77
CA PHE A 75 -22.38 1.20 11.02
C PHE A 75 -21.29 0.61 11.96
N SER A 76 -20.55 -0.38 11.44
CA SER A 76 -19.51 -1.16 12.15
C SER A 76 -18.24 -1.22 11.27
N PRO A 77 -17.05 -0.79 11.71
CA PRO A 77 -16.76 -0.10 12.97
C PRO A 77 -17.51 1.23 13.11
N GLY A 78 -17.56 1.77 14.33
CA GLY A 78 -18.35 2.95 14.65
C GLY A 78 -17.72 3.89 15.68
N ALA A 79 -18.27 5.11 15.74
CA ALA A 79 -17.64 6.27 16.38
C ALA A 79 -16.18 6.49 15.91
N PRO A 80 -15.97 6.88 14.63
CA PRO A 80 -14.65 7.22 14.09
C PRO A 80 -14.01 8.37 14.86
N ILE A 81 -12.70 8.25 15.07
CA ILE A 81 -11.82 9.34 15.48
C ILE A 81 -11.16 9.90 14.22
N MET A 82 -11.27 11.21 14.04
CA MET A 82 -10.53 11.95 13.01
C MET A 82 -9.52 12.89 13.68
N LYS A 83 -8.34 13.06 13.07
CA LYS A 83 -7.26 13.93 13.56
C LYS A 83 -6.95 15.06 12.57
N SER A 84 -6.44 16.18 13.08
CA SER A 84 -6.01 17.35 12.30
C SER A 84 -4.92 18.15 13.03
N LYS A 85 -4.15 18.97 12.30
CA LYS A 85 -3.19 19.95 12.84
C LYS A 85 -3.63 21.41 12.67
N ASP A 86 -4.69 21.66 11.90
CA ASP A 86 -5.05 23.00 11.39
C ASP A 86 -6.56 23.30 11.41
N LEU A 87 -7.39 22.33 11.83
CA LEU A 87 -8.87 22.35 11.79
C LEU A 87 -9.50 22.27 10.39
N ALA A 88 -8.71 22.26 9.31
CA ALA A 88 -9.17 22.28 7.92
C ALA A 88 -9.00 20.91 7.23
N ASN A 89 -7.80 20.35 7.34
CA ASN A 89 -7.41 19.07 6.79
C ASN A 89 -7.56 18.00 7.88
N TRP A 90 -8.43 17.02 7.66
CA TRP A 90 -8.69 15.92 8.59
C TRP A 90 -8.47 14.57 7.91
N GLU A 91 -8.16 13.55 8.72
CA GLU A 91 -8.07 12.16 8.28
C GLU A 91 -8.66 11.23 9.36
N ILE A 92 -9.30 10.13 8.95
CA ILE A 92 -9.76 9.09 9.88
C ILE A 92 -8.51 8.35 10.38
N CYS A 93 -8.34 8.24 11.69
CA CYS A 93 -7.18 7.55 12.26
C CYS A 93 -7.54 6.30 13.06
N ASN A 94 -8.72 6.23 13.68
CA ASN A 94 -9.14 5.11 14.52
C ASN A 94 -10.67 5.04 14.61
N TYR A 95 -11.21 4.00 15.25
CA TYR A 95 -12.62 3.89 15.67
C TYR A 95 -12.72 3.49 17.14
N VAL A 96 -13.76 3.97 17.84
CA VAL A 96 -13.96 3.64 19.27
C VAL A 96 -14.45 2.20 19.47
N PHE A 97 -14.97 1.53 18.44
CA PHE A 97 -15.30 0.09 18.47
C PHE A 97 -15.47 -0.52 17.06
N ASP A 98 -15.18 -1.82 16.93
CA ASP A 98 -15.71 -2.64 15.82
C ASP A 98 -17.21 -2.91 16.01
N THR A 99 -17.55 -3.46 17.18
CA THR A 99 -18.93 -3.81 17.56
C THR A 99 -19.20 -3.44 19.02
N TYR A 100 -20.19 -2.59 19.26
CA TYR A 100 -20.51 -2.11 20.62
C TYR A 100 -21.48 -3.05 21.38
N ALA A 101 -22.27 -3.86 20.65
CA ALA A 101 -23.08 -4.95 21.16
C ALA A 101 -23.30 -6.01 20.06
N ASN A 102 -23.73 -7.22 20.44
CA ASN A 102 -23.80 -8.40 19.57
C ASN A 102 -25.17 -9.12 19.67
N GLY A 103 -26.26 -8.34 19.69
CA GLY A 103 -27.64 -8.84 19.70
C GLY A 103 -28.25 -8.90 18.30
N ASP A 104 -29.44 -9.49 18.18
CA ASP A 104 -30.18 -9.54 16.90
C ASP A 104 -30.31 -8.19 16.19
N VAL A 105 -30.49 -7.13 16.99
CA VAL A 105 -30.67 -5.75 16.54
C VAL A 105 -29.40 -5.25 15.85
N GLN A 106 -28.24 -5.40 16.50
CA GLN A 106 -26.93 -5.00 15.96
C GLN A 106 -26.44 -5.91 14.83
N ASN A 107 -26.84 -7.19 14.84
CA ASN A 107 -26.40 -8.19 13.87
C ASN A 107 -27.26 -8.24 12.60
N LEU A 108 -28.36 -7.50 12.53
CA LEU A 108 -29.34 -7.57 11.43
C LEU A 108 -29.91 -9.00 11.25
N THR A 109 -30.22 -9.68 12.37
CA THR A 109 -30.74 -11.06 12.38
C THR A 109 -32.17 -11.14 12.92
N ASN A 110 -32.87 -12.24 12.58
CA ASN A 110 -34.25 -12.52 13.02
C ASN A 110 -35.25 -11.38 12.73
N GLY A 111 -35.02 -10.61 11.67
CA GLY A 111 -35.88 -9.50 11.24
C GLY A 111 -35.75 -8.22 12.06
N LYS A 112 -34.74 -8.10 12.94
CA LYS A 112 -34.47 -6.89 13.74
C LYS A 112 -33.32 -6.08 13.13
N HIS A 113 -33.24 -4.80 13.48
CA HIS A 113 -32.25 -3.85 12.96
C HIS A 113 -32.05 -2.67 13.94
N ASP A 114 -30.91 -2.01 13.83
CA ASP A 114 -30.48 -0.81 14.58
C ASP A 114 -30.56 0.49 13.75
N TYR A 115 -31.19 0.50 12.57
CA TYR A 115 -31.44 1.73 11.80
C TYR A 115 -32.13 2.82 12.65
N SER A 116 -31.68 4.07 12.52
CA SER A 116 -31.98 5.23 13.41
C SER A 116 -31.73 5.05 14.90
N HIS A 117 -31.07 3.96 15.30
CA HIS A 117 -30.67 3.64 16.66
C HIS A 117 -29.14 3.61 16.68
N GLY A 118 -28.48 2.52 17.10
CA GLY A 118 -27.02 2.46 17.07
C GLY A 118 -26.33 3.36 18.12
N GLN A 119 -25.07 3.73 17.86
CA GLN A 119 -24.35 4.75 18.61
C GLN A 119 -24.88 6.16 18.26
N TRP A 120 -25.43 6.86 19.26
CA TRP A 120 -25.81 8.28 19.18
C TRP A 120 -24.69 9.18 19.70
N ALA A 121 -24.82 10.51 19.53
CA ALA A 121 -23.84 11.56 19.83
C ALA A 121 -22.79 11.17 20.90
N THR A 122 -21.54 11.04 20.48
CA THR A 122 -20.42 10.62 21.34
C THR A 122 -19.69 11.84 21.88
N SER A 123 -19.42 11.89 23.19
CA SER A 123 -18.49 12.88 23.74
C SER A 123 -17.09 12.30 23.92
N LEU A 124 -16.08 13.05 23.47
CA LEU A 124 -14.66 12.73 23.53
C LEU A 124 -13.94 13.70 24.49
N ARG A 125 -13.20 13.17 25.47
CA ARG A 125 -12.43 13.98 26.43
C ARG A 125 -11.09 13.34 26.78
N TYR A 126 -10.03 14.14 26.83
CA TYR A 126 -8.73 13.73 27.36
C TYR A 126 -8.61 14.05 28.86
N ASN A 127 -8.25 13.06 29.67
CA ASN A 127 -7.99 13.24 31.09
C ASN A 127 -6.49 13.46 31.33
N ALA A 128 -6.04 14.72 31.35
CA ALA A 128 -4.63 15.06 31.52
C ALA A 128 -4.00 14.55 32.85
N LYS A 129 -4.80 14.36 33.91
CA LYS A 129 -4.34 13.79 35.19
C LYS A 129 -4.02 12.29 35.07
N LYS A 130 -4.76 11.55 34.24
CA LYS A 130 -4.54 10.12 33.94
C LYS A 130 -3.71 9.85 32.67
N LYS A 131 -3.52 10.87 31.82
CA LYS A 131 -3.01 10.78 30.44
C LYS A 131 -3.83 9.89 29.49
N LYS A 132 -5.13 9.73 29.76
CA LYS A 132 -6.01 8.76 29.09
C LYS A 132 -7.14 9.44 28.32
N TYR A 133 -7.45 8.97 27.12
CA TYR A 133 -8.61 9.39 26.33
C TYR A 133 -9.86 8.62 26.75
N TYR A 134 -11.00 9.31 26.76
CA TYR A 134 -12.30 8.74 27.10
C TYR A 134 -13.34 9.16 26.06
N ALA A 135 -14.14 8.20 25.61
CA ALA A 135 -15.32 8.41 24.78
C ALA A 135 -16.58 7.93 25.50
N PHE A 136 -17.70 8.63 25.37
CA PHE A 136 -18.99 8.24 25.96
C PHE A 136 -20.12 8.36 24.95
N PHE A 137 -20.95 7.32 24.81
CA PHE A 137 -22.14 7.37 23.96
C PHE A 137 -23.31 6.55 24.52
N GLY A 138 -24.53 6.97 24.17
CA GLY A 138 -25.76 6.20 24.39
C GLY A 138 -26.17 5.39 23.17
N SER A 139 -26.91 4.30 23.37
CA SER A 139 -27.54 3.51 22.31
C SER A 139 -28.96 3.11 22.70
N TYR A 140 -29.93 3.48 21.86
CA TYR A 140 -31.32 3.05 22.02
C TYR A 140 -31.49 1.55 21.72
N GLY A 141 -30.82 1.02 20.69
CA GLY A 141 -30.97 -0.38 20.25
C GLY A 141 -30.39 -1.43 21.21
N SER A 142 -29.50 -1.02 22.12
CA SER A 142 -29.02 -1.86 23.23
C SER A 142 -29.59 -1.48 24.61
N GLY A 143 -30.29 -0.33 24.72
CA GLY A 143 -30.84 0.18 25.98
C GLY A 143 -29.77 0.58 27.02
N LYS A 144 -28.55 0.86 26.55
CA LYS A 144 -27.33 1.05 27.36
C LYS A 144 -26.59 2.31 26.93
N SER A 145 -25.59 2.69 27.73
CA SER A 145 -24.56 3.66 27.35
C SER A 145 -23.19 3.10 27.69
N TYR A 146 -22.15 3.63 27.09
CA TYR A 146 -20.82 3.04 27.09
C TYR A 146 -19.79 4.09 27.51
N ILE A 147 -18.89 3.72 28.42
CA ILE A 147 -17.63 4.45 28.65
C ILE A 147 -16.54 3.66 27.94
N CYS A 148 -15.90 4.25 26.94
CA CYS A 148 -14.74 3.68 26.26
C CYS A 148 -13.48 4.47 26.64
N SER A 149 -12.30 3.81 26.71
CA SER A 149 -11.04 4.52 26.97
C SER A 149 -9.79 3.84 26.42
N THR A 150 -8.83 4.65 25.97
CA THR A 150 -7.51 4.24 25.43
C THR A 150 -6.42 5.22 25.89
N ASP A 151 -5.16 4.77 25.94
CA ASP A 151 -4.00 5.64 26.17
C ASP A 151 -3.37 6.14 24.85
N ASP A 152 -3.64 5.47 23.73
CA ASP A 152 -3.32 5.91 22.36
C ASP A 152 -4.63 6.04 21.56
N ILE A 153 -4.95 7.26 21.13
CA ILE A 153 -6.18 7.56 20.39
C ILE A 153 -6.07 7.20 18.90
N GLU A 154 -4.86 7.15 18.36
CA GLU A 154 -4.61 6.93 16.92
C GLU A 154 -4.47 5.44 16.58
N ASN A 155 -3.77 4.66 17.41
CA ASN A 155 -3.50 3.23 17.12
C ASN A 155 -3.93 2.26 18.23
N GLY A 156 -4.46 2.77 19.36
CA GLY A 156 -4.77 1.96 20.53
C GLY A 156 -6.17 1.35 20.53
N GLU A 157 -6.28 0.12 21.06
CA GLU A 157 -7.57 -0.52 21.36
C GLU A 157 -8.36 0.24 22.44
N TRP A 158 -9.67 0.36 22.25
CA TRP A 158 -10.56 0.99 23.21
C TRP A 158 -11.17 -0.01 24.20
N SER A 159 -10.68 0.03 25.44
CA SER A 159 -11.34 -0.66 26.57
C SER A 159 -12.76 -0.12 26.78
N ARG A 160 -13.74 -0.98 27.11
CA ARG A 160 -15.16 -0.61 27.19
C ARG A 160 -15.84 -1.06 28.49
N VAL A 161 -16.66 -0.18 29.07
CA VAL A 161 -17.54 -0.45 30.22
C VAL A 161 -18.98 -0.10 29.84
N GLU A 162 -19.94 -0.96 30.21
CA GLU A 162 -21.36 -0.79 29.91
C GLU A 162 -22.15 -0.25 31.11
N LEU A 163 -23.03 0.72 30.87
CA LEU A 163 -23.97 1.27 31.85
C LEU A 163 -25.42 0.97 31.44
N ASN A 164 -26.25 0.63 32.41
CA ASN A 164 -27.69 0.45 32.19
C ASN A 164 -28.39 1.81 31.96
N GLY A 165 -29.20 1.88 30.89
CA GLY A 165 -29.91 3.09 30.47
C GLY A 165 -29.20 3.82 29.32
N MET A 166 -29.99 4.42 28.44
CA MET A 166 -29.52 5.33 27.39
C MET A 166 -29.49 6.75 27.96
N TYR A 167 -28.29 7.35 28.04
CA TYR A 167 -28.08 8.73 28.49
C TYR A 167 -27.89 9.58 27.24
N HIS A 168 -28.98 10.23 26.82
CA HIS A 168 -29.08 10.96 25.55
C HIS A 168 -28.19 12.20 25.52
N ASP A 169 -27.53 12.41 24.37
CA ASP A 169 -26.68 13.55 24.01
C ASP A 169 -25.83 14.07 25.17
N ALA A 170 -24.85 13.24 25.55
CA ALA A 170 -24.19 13.35 26.83
C ALA A 170 -22.71 13.73 26.69
N SER A 171 -22.26 14.70 27.49
CA SER A 171 -20.87 15.15 27.51
C SER A 171 -20.20 15.01 28.86
N MET A 172 -18.93 14.61 28.82
CA MET A 172 -18.11 14.38 30.00
C MET A 172 -17.37 15.64 30.44
N LEU A 173 -17.27 15.82 31.77
CA LEU A 173 -16.42 16.81 32.41
C LEU A 173 -15.49 16.11 33.41
N PHE A 174 -14.19 16.35 33.27
CA PHE A 174 -13.18 16.10 34.31
C PHE A 174 -12.91 17.42 35.02
N ASP A 175 -13.41 17.59 36.25
CA ASP A 175 -13.33 18.87 36.95
C ASP A 175 -11.97 19.06 37.68
N ASP A 176 -11.61 20.33 37.92
CA ASP A 176 -10.39 20.71 38.63
C ASP A 176 -10.33 20.09 40.03
N ASP A 177 -11.49 20.05 40.70
CA ASP A 177 -11.66 19.49 42.05
C ASP A 177 -11.46 17.96 42.13
N GLY A 178 -11.29 17.29 40.98
CA GLY A 178 -11.01 15.87 40.88
C GLY A 178 -12.25 14.98 40.71
N ARG A 179 -13.44 15.55 40.62
CA ARG A 179 -14.68 14.80 40.33
C ARG A 179 -14.97 14.71 38.84
N ASN A 180 -15.67 13.65 38.48
CA ASN A 180 -15.97 13.29 37.10
C ASN A 180 -17.49 13.36 36.89
N TYR A 181 -17.95 14.03 35.84
CA TYR A 181 -19.38 14.25 35.59
C TYR A 181 -19.80 13.83 34.18
N LEU A 182 -21.04 13.36 34.07
CA LEU A 182 -21.79 13.35 32.83
C LEU A 182 -22.88 14.43 32.89
N VAL A 183 -22.92 15.30 31.89
CA VAL A 183 -24.08 16.13 31.54
C VAL A 183 -24.84 15.42 30.43
N TYR A 184 -26.17 15.40 30.46
CA TYR A 184 -27.01 14.70 29.47
C TYR A 184 -28.47 15.18 29.46
N GLY A 185 -29.22 14.81 28.43
CA GLY A 185 -30.68 14.95 28.37
C GLY A 185 -31.20 15.42 27.01
N ALA A 186 -32.52 15.49 26.87
CA ALA A 186 -33.20 15.90 25.64
C ALA A 186 -34.42 16.80 25.96
N GLY A 187 -35.08 17.31 24.92
CA GLY A 187 -36.35 18.04 25.08
C GLY A 187 -36.23 19.28 25.97
N GLY A 188 -35.07 19.95 25.91
CA GLY A 188 -34.78 21.14 26.70
C GLY A 188 -34.39 20.88 28.15
N THR A 189 -34.19 19.63 28.57
CA THR A 189 -33.78 19.29 29.94
C THR A 189 -32.30 18.92 30.00
N CYS A 190 -31.51 19.72 30.72
CA CYS A 190 -30.11 19.44 30.99
C CYS A 190 -29.95 18.89 32.41
N ASN A 191 -29.48 17.65 32.53
CA ASN A 191 -29.20 16.94 33.79
C ASN A 191 -27.69 16.74 33.98
N ILE A 192 -27.28 16.47 35.23
CA ILE A 192 -25.91 16.07 35.60
C ILE A 192 -25.92 14.88 36.56
N LYS A 193 -24.89 14.03 36.49
CA LYS A 193 -24.66 12.89 37.39
C LYS A 193 -23.16 12.60 37.56
N GLU A 194 -22.75 12.15 38.75
CA GLU A 194 -21.34 11.97 39.12
C GLU A 194 -20.84 10.54 38.85
N PHE A 195 -19.79 10.41 38.05
CA PHE A 195 -19.05 9.16 37.85
C PHE A 195 -18.13 8.86 39.04
N ASN A 196 -17.75 7.59 39.20
CA ASN A 196 -16.67 7.22 40.12
C ASN A 196 -15.30 7.73 39.61
N SER A 197 -14.29 7.71 40.48
CA SER A 197 -12.91 8.11 40.16
C SER A 197 -12.32 7.36 38.97
N ASP A 198 -12.76 6.12 38.79
CA ASP A 198 -12.10 5.14 37.92
C ASP A 198 -12.66 5.19 36.50
N MET A 199 -13.81 5.84 36.29
CA MET A 199 -14.61 5.86 35.05
C MET A 199 -15.16 4.48 34.66
N THR A 200 -15.60 3.73 35.66
CA THR A 200 -16.23 2.39 35.52
C THR A 200 -17.71 2.37 35.91
N GLY A 201 -18.28 3.51 36.29
CA GLY A 201 -19.68 3.61 36.71
C GLY A 201 -19.97 4.89 37.49
N TRP A 202 -21.12 4.92 38.15
CA TRP A 202 -21.55 6.06 38.98
C TRP A 202 -20.86 6.06 40.35
N ALA A 203 -20.64 7.25 40.93
CA ALA A 203 -20.13 7.37 42.30
C ALA A 203 -21.14 6.82 43.32
N GLN A 204 -20.66 6.39 44.49
CA GLN A 204 -21.51 5.81 45.52
C GLN A 204 -22.55 6.82 46.01
N GLY A 205 -23.83 6.52 45.79
CA GLY A 205 -24.94 7.40 46.14
C GLY A 205 -25.18 8.57 45.16
N ALA A 206 -24.50 8.61 44.00
CA ALA A 206 -24.69 9.66 42.99
C ALA A 206 -26.15 9.77 42.54
N GLN A 207 -26.75 10.94 42.76
CA GLN A 207 -28.10 11.27 42.30
C GLN A 207 -28.04 11.97 40.95
N GLU A 208 -29.06 11.74 40.11
CA GLU A 208 -29.34 12.65 38.99
C GLU A 208 -29.80 14.00 39.55
N ARG A 209 -29.31 15.10 38.96
CA ARG A 209 -29.76 16.46 39.28
C ARG A 209 -29.98 17.25 38.01
N ARG A 210 -31.13 17.92 37.89
CA ARG A 210 -31.35 18.90 36.82
C ARG A 210 -30.48 20.14 37.04
N LEU A 211 -29.79 20.60 36.01
CA LEU A 211 -29.06 21.86 36.00
C LEU A 211 -29.99 23.02 35.64
N PHE A 212 -30.73 22.87 34.54
CA PHE A 212 -31.71 23.85 34.07
C PHE A 212 -32.76 23.18 33.16
N LYS A 213 -33.76 23.97 32.76
CA LYS A 213 -34.60 23.69 31.59
C LYS A 213 -34.55 24.90 30.65
N THR A 214 -34.57 24.66 29.35
CA THR A 214 -34.67 25.69 28.32
C THR A 214 -36.11 26.20 28.14
N ASN A 215 -36.23 27.30 27.39
CA ASN A 215 -37.50 27.96 27.06
C ASN A 215 -37.84 27.92 25.55
N PHE A 216 -37.08 27.17 24.75
CA PHE A 216 -37.36 26.97 23.32
C PHE A 216 -38.56 26.01 23.13
N ASP A 217 -39.18 26.07 21.95
CA ASP A 217 -40.21 25.12 21.53
C ASP A 217 -39.64 24.07 20.56
N ASN A 218 -40.50 23.15 20.09
CA ASN A 218 -40.14 22.02 19.23
C ASN A 218 -38.92 21.24 19.79
N LEU A 219 -37.77 21.26 19.10
CA LEU A 219 -36.52 20.67 19.59
C LEU A 219 -35.87 21.62 20.60
N ALA A 220 -36.32 21.54 21.85
CA ALA A 220 -36.07 22.60 22.82
C ALA A 220 -34.64 22.63 23.41
N GLY A 221 -33.80 21.61 23.17
CA GLY A 221 -32.45 21.52 23.74
C GLY A 221 -31.97 20.08 23.90
N GLU A 222 -30.91 19.74 23.18
CA GLU A 222 -30.13 18.49 23.23
C GLU A 222 -28.69 18.77 22.76
N GLY A 223 -27.92 17.75 22.37
CA GLY A 223 -26.52 17.91 21.94
C GLY A 223 -25.63 18.64 22.95
N TRP A 224 -25.64 18.24 24.23
CA TRP A 224 -24.97 19.01 25.28
C TRP A 224 -23.45 18.84 25.24
N HIS A 225 -22.67 19.90 25.01
CA HIS A 225 -21.21 19.89 25.19
C HIS A 225 -20.82 20.72 26.42
N ILE A 226 -20.28 20.07 27.46
CA ILE A 226 -19.80 20.78 28.67
C ILE A 226 -18.31 21.08 28.58
N HIS A 227 -17.96 22.32 28.92
CA HIS A 227 -16.59 22.84 29.05
C HIS A 227 -16.44 23.62 30.36
N LYS A 228 -15.21 23.71 30.88
CA LYS A 228 -14.86 24.60 31.99
C LYS A 228 -13.70 25.51 31.57
N ILE A 229 -13.97 26.81 31.50
CA ILE A 229 -13.06 27.81 30.91
C ILE A 229 -13.06 29.04 31.83
N ASN A 230 -11.87 29.53 32.20
CA ASN A 230 -11.67 30.77 32.98
C ASN A 230 -12.57 30.92 34.24
N GLY A 231 -12.82 29.82 34.95
CA GLY A 231 -13.64 29.81 36.18
C GLY A 231 -15.16 29.80 35.96
N TYR A 232 -15.62 29.66 34.72
CA TYR A 232 -17.01 29.39 34.37
C TYR A 232 -17.16 27.97 33.82
N TYR A 233 -18.30 27.35 34.12
CA TYR A 233 -18.83 26.20 33.40
C TYR A 233 -19.68 26.71 32.24
N TYR A 234 -19.46 26.16 31.05
CA TYR A 234 -20.25 26.42 29.84
C TYR A 234 -20.88 25.10 29.39
N ILE A 235 -22.15 25.14 29.04
CA ILE A 235 -22.88 24.03 28.43
C ILE A 235 -23.46 24.58 27.13
N LEU A 236 -22.88 24.13 26.02
CA LEU A 236 -23.37 24.35 24.66
C LEU A 236 -24.51 23.35 24.37
N GLY A 237 -25.30 23.60 23.34
CA GLY A 237 -26.48 22.82 23.01
C GLY A 237 -27.28 23.38 21.82
N ILE A 238 -27.89 22.44 21.10
CA ILE A 238 -28.71 22.69 19.91
C ILE A 238 -30.18 22.92 20.28
N ALA A 239 -30.80 23.94 19.69
CA ALA A 239 -32.26 24.03 19.58
C ALA A 239 -32.70 24.14 18.11
N TRP A 240 -33.90 23.64 17.80
CA TRP A 240 -34.56 23.86 16.51
C TRP A 240 -36.00 24.37 16.74
N PRO A 241 -36.17 25.69 16.99
CA PRO A 241 -37.48 26.29 17.26
C PRO A 241 -38.43 26.23 16.06
N SER A 242 -39.73 26.31 16.32
CA SER A 242 -40.76 26.19 15.28
C SER A 242 -40.69 27.31 14.25
N GLY A 243 -40.47 26.94 12.98
CA GLY A 243 -40.32 27.89 11.86
C GLY A 243 -38.92 28.51 11.71
N HIS A 244 -37.94 28.09 12.50
CA HIS A 244 -36.53 28.47 12.38
C HIS A 244 -35.69 27.33 11.78
N GLY A 245 -34.41 27.60 11.52
CA GLY A 245 -33.40 26.56 11.42
C GLY A 245 -32.87 26.16 12.80
N ARG A 246 -31.98 25.15 12.83
CA ARG A 246 -31.10 24.81 13.95
C ARG A 246 -30.29 26.03 14.39
N LEU A 247 -30.19 26.26 15.70
CA LEU A 247 -29.41 27.33 16.31
C LEU A 247 -28.63 26.80 17.53
N GLU A 248 -27.47 27.41 17.78
CA GLU A 248 -26.59 27.04 18.89
C GLU A 248 -26.80 28.01 20.05
N PHE A 249 -26.96 27.47 21.25
CA PHE A 249 -27.11 28.27 22.45
C PHE A 249 -26.18 27.77 23.56
N CYS A 250 -25.80 28.67 24.46
CA CYS A 250 -24.94 28.35 25.58
C CYS A 250 -25.60 28.78 26.89
N TYR A 251 -25.56 27.89 27.88
CA TYR A 251 -25.81 28.18 29.29
C TYR A 251 -24.46 28.27 30.02
N ARG A 252 -24.29 29.24 30.92
CA ARG A 252 -23.09 29.32 31.77
C ARG A 252 -23.40 29.58 33.25
N SER A 253 -22.49 29.15 34.12
CA SER A 253 -22.50 29.49 35.55
C SER A 253 -21.10 29.41 36.17
N LYS A 254 -20.89 30.05 37.32
CA LYS A 254 -19.66 29.88 38.14
C LYS A 254 -19.71 28.67 39.08
N SER A 255 -20.84 27.94 39.10
CA SER A 255 -20.98 26.71 39.88
C SER A 255 -22.00 25.77 39.22
N LEU A 256 -21.71 24.48 39.22
CA LEU A 256 -22.66 23.43 38.82
C LEU A 256 -23.95 23.45 39.67
N SER A 257 -23.95 24.07 40.85
CA SER A 257 -25.14 24.27 41.71
C SER A 257 -25.63 25.72 41.76
N GLY A 258 -25.11 26.60 40.90
CA GLY A 258 -25.50 28.00 40.83
C GLY A 258 -26.72 28.24 39.91
N ASN A 259 -27.13 29.50 39.83
CA ASN A 259 -28.03 29.95 38.76
C ASN A 259 -27.29 29.89 37.42
N TRP A 260 -27.98 29.48 36.36
CA TRP A 260 -27.45 29.49 34.99
C TRP A 260 -28.08 30.63 34.19
N GLU A 261 -27.25 31.45 33.55
CA GLU A 261 -27.65 32.41 32.52
C GLU A 261 -27.44 31.80 31.13
N ASN A 262 -28.15 32.28 30.10
CA ASN A 262 -28.08 31.72 28.75
C ASN A 262 -28.13 32.78 27.63
N LYS A 263 -27.65 32.40 26.44
CA LYS A 263 -27.77 33.12 25.18
C LYS A 263 -27.78 32.15 23.99
N THR A 264 -28.47 32.52 22.90
CA THR A 264 -28.09 32.06 21.56
C THR A 264 -26.70 32.60 21.22
N ILE A 265 -25.80 31.74 20.75
CA ILE A 265 -24.43 32.09 20.37
C ILE A 265 -24.14 31.95 18.87
N LEU A 266 -24.91 31.11 18.16
CA LEU A 266 -24.95 31.05 16.69
C LEU A 266 -26.41 30.90 16.22
N ASP A 267 -26.81 31.67 15.22
CA ASP A 267 -28.03 31.49 14.43
C ASP A 267 -27.55 31.61 12.98
N SER A 268 -27.45 30.53 12.21
CA SER A 268 -26.80 30.59 10.89
C SER A 268 -27.29 29.52 9.93
N GLY A 269 -28.10 29.87 8.93
CA GLY A 269 -28.53 28.96 7.86
C GLY A 269 -27.58 28.96 6.66
N LEU A 270 -26.30 28.62 6.88
CA LEU A 270 -25.18 28.81 5.92
C LEU A 270 -25.53 28.43 4.46
N GLY A 271 -25.02 29.20 3.50
CA GLY A 271 -25.22 29.00 2.06
C GLY A 271 -26.58 29.45 1.51
N SER A 272 -27.52 29.87 2.36
CA SER A 272 -28.96 29.99 2.08
C SER A 272 -29.72 28.66 1.95
N TYR A 273 -29.09 27.57 2.39
CA TYR A 273 -29.75 26.27 2.59
C TYR A 273 -30.80 26.35 3.72
N GLY A 274 -30.51 27.12 4.78
CA GLY A 274 -31.52 27.51 5.78
C GLY A 274 -31.84 26.51 6.90
N SER A 275 -31.30 25.28 6.87
CA SER A 275 -31.50 24.28 7.93
C SER A 275 -30.87 24.64 9.26
N GLY A 276 -29.80 25.45 9.25
CA GLY A 276 -29.09 25.91 10.44
C GLY A 276 -27.78 25.16 10.72
N CYS A 277 -26.81 25.88 11.29
CA CYS A 277 -25.51 25.37 11.72
C CYS A 277 -25.47 25.43 13.26
N ALA A 278 -25.43 24.28 13.91
CA ALA A 278 -25.44 24.13 15.37
C ALA A 278 -25.26 22.65 15.75
N GLN A 279 -25.05 22.39 17.04
CA GLN A 279 -24.53 21.15 17.63
C GLN A 279 -23.08 20.89 17.24
N GLY A 280 -22.22 20.84 18.25
CA GLY A 280 -20.79 20.55 18.15
C GLY A 280 -19.98 21.18 19.29
N GLY A 281 -18.66 20.95 19.29
CA GLY A 281 -17.75 21.42 20.35
C GLY A 281 -17.06 22.76 20.07
N ILE A 282 -16.54 23.41 21.13
CA ILE A 282 -15.58 24.53 21.00
C ILE A 282 -14.16 24.11 21.42
N VAL A 283 -13.17 24.59 20.66
CA VAL A 283 -11.75 24.31 20.87
C VAL A 283 -10.92 25.58 20.73
N ASP A 284 -9.77 25.60 21.40
CA ASP A 284 -8.78 26.67 21.30
C ASP A 284 -7.61 26.26 20.39
N THR A 285 -6.85 27.25 19.95
CA THR A 285 -5.61 27.07 19.16
C THR A 285 -4.37 27.31 20.01
N PRO A 286 -3.19 26.80 19.61
CA PRO A 286 -1.94 27.12 20.28
C PRO A 286 -1.63 28.63 20.37
N ASP A 287 -2.13 29.46 19.45
CA ASP A 287 -2.01 30.92 19.48
C ASP A 287 -3.19 31.65 20.14
N GLY A 288 -4.11 30.92 20.78
CA GLY A 288 -5.16 31.47 21.64
C GLY A 288 -6.43 31.98 20.93
N LYS A 289 -6.54 31.80 19.61
CA LYS A 289 -7.83 31.88 18.89
C LYS A 289 -8.75 30.74 19.34
N TRP A 290 -10.06 30.91 19.12
CA TRP A 290 -11.06 29.88 19.41
C TRP A 290 -11.95 29.64 18.19
N TYR A 291 -12.37 28.38 18.02
CA TYR A 291 -13.28 27.95 16.96
C TYR A 291 -14.32 26.99 17.55
N GLY A 292 -15.53 27.02 16.99
CA GLY A 292 -16.52 25.97 17.15
C GLY A 292 -16.53 25.12 15.90
N LEU A 293 -16.41 23.81 16.06
CA LEU A 293 -16.84 22.88 15.02
C LEU A 293 -18.31 22.56 15.29
N MET A 294 -19.13 22.62 14.24
CA MET A 294 -20.58 22.44 14.28
C MET A 294 -20.97 21.65 13.02
N PHE A 295 -22.20 21.15 12.91
CA PHE A 295 -22.69 20.66 11.61
C PHE A 295 -23.93 21.39 11.08
N GLN A 296 -24.20 21.17 9.78
CA GLN A 296 -25.44 21.56 9.09
C GLN A 296 -26.12 20.32 8.49
N ASP A 297 -27.45 20.20 8.62
CA ASP A 297 -28.23 19.21 7.86
C ASP A 297 -28.29 19.64 6.39
N HIS A 298 -27.63 18.91 5.48
CA HIS A 298 -27.43 19.34 4.07
C HIS A 298 -27.99 18.34 3.04
N GLY A 299 -29.08 17.66 3.39
CA GLY A 299 -29.87 16.86 2.45
C GLY A 299 -29.30 15.47 2.28
N SER A 300 -29.36 14.90 1.07
CA SER A 300 -29.00 13.49 0.87
C SER A 300 -27.51 13.19 1.07
N VAL A 301 -26.62 14.18 1.06
CA VAL A 301 -25.21 13.97 1.43
C VAL A 301 -25.05 13.69 2.93
N GLY A 302 -26.03 14.11 3.75
CA GLY A 302 -26.03 13.95 5.20
C GLY A 302 -25.79 15.26 5.95
N ARG A 303 -25.09 15.14 7.08
CA ARG A 303 -24.86 16.20 8.06
C ARG A 303 -23.38 16.60 8.03
N ILE A 304 -23.10 17.84 7.60
CA ILE A 304 -21.77 18.28 7.15
C ILE A 304 -21.08 19.21 8.18
N PRO A 305 -19.80 18.98 8.54
CA PRO A 305 -19.02 19.87 9.38
C PRO A 305 -18.80 21.28 8.83
N VAL A 306 -19.03 22.27 9.69
CA VAL A 306 -18.93 23.71 9.45
C VAL A 306 -18.10 24.32 10.58
N LEU A 307 -16.96 24.91 10.24
CA LEU A 307 -16.03 25.53 11.19
C LEU A 307 -16.36 27.02 11.38
N VAL A 308 -16.44 27.47 12.62
CA VAL A 308 -16.96 28.81 12.96
C VAL A 308 -16.03 29.52 13.95
N PRO A 309 -15.51 30.74 13.66
CA PRO A 309 -14.67 31.47 14.60
C PRO A 309 -15.44 31.89 15.86
N VAL A 310 -14.81 31.85 17.03
CA VAL A 310 -15.41 32.21 18.32
C VAL A 310 -14.74 33.45 18.89
N THR A 311 -15.54 34.41 19.37
CA THR A 311 -15.09 35.65 20.01
C THR A 311 -15.60 35.75 21.44
N TRP A 312 -14.70 35.98 22.40
CA TRP A 312 -15.06 36.09 23.81
C TRP A 312 -15.56 37.50 24.14
N GLN A 313 -16.87 37.65 24.38
CA GLN A 313 -17.52 38.94 24.62
C GLN A 313 -18.23 38.97 25.98
N ASN A 314 -17.65 39.66 26.97
CA ASN A 314 -18.11 39.64 28.37
C ASN A 314 -18.23 38.21 28.92
N ASP A 315 -17.18 37.42 28.72
CA ASP A 315 -17.05 35.99 29.05
C ASP A 315 -18.08 35.06 28.35
N TRP A 316 -18.62 35.45 27.18
CA TRP A 316 -19.47 34.61 26.33
C TRP A 316 -18.74 34.19 25.05
N PRO A 317 -18.79 32.90 24.64
CA PRO A 317 -18.24 32.45 23.36
C PRO A 317 -19.21 32.78 22.22
N MET A 318 -19.17 34.00 21.69
CA MET A 318 -20.04 34.42 20.59
C MET A 318 -19.47 33.94 19.25
N MET A 319 -20.26 33.19 18.48
CA MET A 319 -19.81 32.52 17.26
C MET A 319 -20.08 33.33 16.00
N GLY A 320 -19.17 33.20 15.03
CA GLY A 320 -19.34 33.67 13.66
C GLY A 320 -19.11 35.16 13.45
N VAL A 321 -18.99 35.54 12.18
CA VAL A 321 -18.85 36.94 11.76
C VAL A 321 -20.24 37.57 11.81
N ASN A 322 -20.44 38.56 12.67
CA ASN A 322 -21.75 39.17 12.95
C ASN A 322 -22.85 38.14 13.34
N GLY A 323 -22.47 37.06 14.04
CA GLY A 323 -23.41 36.02 14.47
C GLY A 323 -23.79 35.01 13.39
N LYS A 324 -23.14 35.03 12.21
CA LYS A 324 -23.31 34.05 11.13
C LYS A 324 -22.02 33.27 10.90
N ALA A 325 -22.13 31.97 10.61
CA ALA A 325 -20.99 31.19 10.13
C ALA A 325 -20.53 31.77 8.79
N PRO A 326 -19.21 31.95 8.56
CA PRO A 326 -18.72 32.48 7.29
C PRO A 326 -18.71 31.37 6.22
N LEU A 327 -18.89 31.76 4.95
CA LEU A 327 -18.72 30.84 3.82
C LEU A 327 -17.26 30.46 3.58
N THR A 328 -16.34 31.37 3.88
CA THR A 328 -14.89 31.16 3.73
C THR A 328 -14.14 31.56 4.99
N LEU A 329 -13.01 30.90 5.25
CA LEU A 329 -12.13 31.10 6.40
C LEU A 329 -10.71 31.34 5.91
N ASP A 330 -9.95 32.16 6.65
CA ASP A 330 -8.51 32.35 6.46
C ASP A 330 -7.78 31.47 7.48
N LEU A 331 -7.21 30.35 7.00
CA LEU A 331 -6.59 29.29 7.80
C LEU A 331 -5.31 28.73 7.18
N GLY A 332 -4.91 29.19 6.00
CA GLY A 332 -3.77 28.65 5.24
C GLY A 332 -4.21 27.82 4.02
N ALA A 333 -3.24 27.21 3.36
CA ALA A 333 -3.51 26.27 2.27
C ALA A 333 -4.17 25.00 2.82
N SER A 334 -4.96 24.34 1.98
CA SER A 334 -5.72 23.14 2.33
C SER A 334 -5.55 22.12 1.22
N LYS A 335 -5.16 20.89 1.60
CA LYS A 335 -5.27 19.68 0.76
C LYS A 335 -6.67 19.08 0.81
N GLY A 336 -7.55 19.62 1.65
CA GLY A 336 -8.90 19.15 1.86
C GLY A 336 -8.99 18.01 2.88
N THR A 337 -10.17 17.41 2.94
CA THR A 337 -10.47 16.24 3.75
C THR A 337 -11.22 15.23 2.90
N ASP A 338 -10.62 14.07 2.69
CA ASP A 338 -11.24 12.96 1.96
C ASP A 338 -11.69 11.89 2.98
N VAL A 339 -12.96 11.49 2.92
CA VAL A 339 -13.55 10.45 3.79
C VAL A 339 -14.11 9.26 2.99
N ALA A 340 -13.65 9.18 1.74
CA ALA A 340 -13.84 8.11 0.77
C ALA A 340 -12.66 8.11 -0.21
N GLY A 341 -12.38 6.99 -0.87
CA GLY A 341 -11.26 6.88 -1.80
C GLY A 341 -11.36 5.64 -2.70
N ASP A 342 -10.32 5.43 -3.51
CA ASP A 342 -10.14 4.17 -4.23
C ASP A 342 -9.71 3.04 -3.27
N ASP A 343 -10.07 1.81 -3.61
CA ASP A 343 -9.57 0.58 -2.99
C ASP A 343 -9.38 -0.51 -4.07
N SER A 344 -8.18 -1.06 -4.20
CA SER A 344 -7.85 -2.16 -5.13
C SER A 344 -7.99 -3.55 -4.52
N PHE A 345 -8.47 -3.64 -3.27
CA PHE A 345 -8.62 -4.85 -2.48
C PHE A 345 -7.36 -5.75 -2.39
N ASP A 346 -6.18 -5.16 -2.57
CA ASP A 346 -4.87 -5.82 -2.44
C ASP A 346 -4.32 -5.63 -1.03
N TYR A 347 -4.77 -6.50 -0.12
CA TYR A 347 -4.42 -6.46 1.30
C TYR A 347 -3.62 -7.70 1.73
N SER A 348 -2.53 -7.49 2.49
CA SER A 348 -1.72 -8.57 3.07
C SER A 348 -2.39 -9.31 4.23
N SER A 349 -3.44 -8.73 4.83
CA SER A 349 -4.23 -9.27 5.92
C SER A 349 -5.72 -8.99 5.69
N ASN A 350 -6.61 -9.60 6.48
CA ASN A 350 -8.06 -9.51 6.23
C ASN A 350 -8.70 -8.32 6.95
N ASP A 351 -8.11 -7.15 6.76
CA ASP A 351 -8.44 -5.89 7.40
C ASP A 351 -8.73 -4.85 6.29
N LEU A 352 -9.62 -3.89 6.52
CA LEU A 352 -10.06 -2.91 5.52
C LEU A 352 -9.61 -1.49 5.89
N ALA A 353 -9.42 -0.64 4.88
CA ALA A 353 -9.15 0.79 5.06
C ALA A 353 -10.25 1.51 5.87
N LEU A 354 -9.88 2.58 6.58
CA LEU A 354 -10.68 3.22 7.63
C LEU A 354 -11.91 3.98 7.10
N GLU A 355 -11.98 4.25 5.80
CA GLU A 355 -13.11 4.87 5.10
C GLU A 355 -14.32 3.92 5.02
N TRP A 356 -14.07 2.61 5.12
CA TRP A 356 -15.10 1.58 5.07
C TRP A 356 -15.87 1.43 6.40
N SER A 357 -17.16 1.11 6.29
CA SER A 357 -17.96 0.61 7.41
C SER A 357 -19.05 -0.33 6.91
N TRP A 358 -19.23 -1.47 7.56
CA TRP A 358 -20.33 -2.39 7.34
C TRP A 358 -21.65 -1.79 7.81
N ASN A 359 -22.71 -1.96 7.01
CA ASN A 359 -24.07 -1.79 7.47
C ASN A 359 -24.41 -2.92 8.48
N HIS A 360 -24.55 -2.55 9.76
CA HIS A 360 -24.67 -3.49 10.90
C HIS A 360 -23.43 -4.37 11.11
N ASN A 361 -23.38 -5.11 12.22
CA ASN A 361 -22.25 -5.99 12.52
C ASN A 361 -22.07 -7.05 11.40
N PRO A 362 -20.88 -7.17 10.79
CA PRO A 362 -20.62 -8.17 9.75
C PRO A 362 -20.66 -9.60 10.29
N ASP A 363 -20.88 -10.56 9.39
CA ASP A 363 -20.41 -11.92 9.54
C ASP A 363 -18.98 -11.99 9.00
N ASN A 364 -17.98 -11.96 9.90
CA ASN A 364 -16.55 -12.05 9.52
C ASN A 364 -16.15 -13.42 8.96
N THR A 365 -17.08 -14.37 8.85
CA THR A 365 -16.88 -15.62 8.11
C THR A 365 -17.49 -15.56 6.69
N ALA A 366 -18.12 -14.45 6.31
CA ALA A 366 -18.85 -14.25 5.06
C ALA A 366 -18.26 -13.17 4.14
N TRP A 367 -17.13 -12.56 4.48
CA TRP A 367 -16.35 -11.68 3.60
C TRP A 367 -14.86 -12.04 3.66
N SER A 368 -14.08 -11.65 2.65
CA SER A 368 -12.61 -11.66 2.70
C SER A 368 -12.00 -10.80 1.58
N VAL A 369 -10.84 -10.19 1.85
CA VAL A 369 -9.96 -9.55 0.84
C VAL A 369 -8.69 -10.36 0.56
N THR A 370 -8.48 -11.47 1.28
CA THR A 370 -7.27 -12.32 1.19
C THR A 370 -7.54 -13.68 0.54
N GLU A 371 -8.80 -14.14 0.45
CA GLU A 371 -9.14 -15.42 -0.19
C GLU A 371 -9.01 -15.41 -1.72
N ARG A 372 -8.96 -14.21 -2.31
CA ARG A 372 -8.60 -13.94 -3.70
C ARG A 372 -7.84 -12.60 -3.66
N PRO A 373 -6.50 -12.60 -3.60
CA PRO A 373 -5.72 -11.36 -3.50
C PRO A 373 -6.08 -10.36 -4.61
N GLY A 374 -6.18 -9.09 -4.26
CA GLY A 374 -6.68 -8.03 -5.14
C GLY A 374 -8.20 -8.05 -5.38
N TRP A 375 -8.99 -8.78 -4.58
CA TRP A 375 -10.45 -8.87 -4.74
C TRP A 375 -11.21 -8.98 -3.42
N LEU A 376 -12.23 -8.15 -3.22
CA LEU A 376 -13.21 -8.33 -2.14
C LEU A 376 -14.22 -9.43 -2.51
N ARG A 377 -14.17 -10.55 -1.78
CA ARG A 377 -15.15 -11.64 -1.86
C ARG A 377 -16.26 -11.48 -0.83
N LEU A 378 -17.52 -11.47 -1.27
CA LEU A 378 -18.72 -11.48 -0.43
C LEU A 378 -19.50 -12.80 -0.62
N LYS A 379 -19.72 -13.53 0.48
CA LYS A 379 -20.32 -14.88 0.50
C LYS A 379 -21.73 -14.86 1.06
N ASN A 380 -22.69 -15.44 0.34
CA ASN A 380 -24.10 -15.37 0.69
C ASN A 380 -24.45 -16.41 1.76
N LYS A 381 -24.09 -16.15 3.02
CA LYS A 381 -24.33 -17.05 4.17
C LYS A 381 -25.71 -16.90 4.82
N SER A 382 -26.40 -15.79 4.60
CA SER A 382 -27.78 -15.54 5.05
C SER A 382 -28.72 -15.27 3.88
N ILE A 383 -30.01 -15.58 4.07
CA ILE A 383 -31.07 -15.18 3.13
C ILE A 383 -31.55 -13.77 3.48
N ALA A 384 -31.72 -12.92 2.47
CA ALA A 384 -32.26 -11.58 2.56
C ALA A 384 -33.31 -11.35 1.45
N SER A 385 -34.32 -10.52 1.72
CA SER A 385 -35.38 -10.18 0.75
C SER A 385 -35.14 -8.82 0.07
N HIS A 386 -34.31 -7.96 0.66
CA HIS A 386 -34.05 -6.61 0.18
C HIS A 386 -32.73 -6.07 0.78
N LEU A 387 -32.13 -5.02 0.19
CA LEU A 387 -30.82 -4.53 0.62
C LEU A 387 -30.73 -4.22 2.13
N LEU A 388 -31.78 -3.62 2.71
CA LEU A 388 -31.80 -3.28 4.15
C LEU A 388 -31.90 -4.48 5.11
N ASN A 389 -31.98 -5.73 4.63
CA ASN A 389 -31.79 -6.93 5.46
C ASN A 389 -30.68 -7.86 4.93
N ALA A 390 -29.84 -7.36 4.02
CA ALA A 390 -28.62 -8.02 3.57
C ALA A 390 -27.44 -7.68 4.51
N ARG A 391 -27.06 -8.66 5.35
CA ARG A 391 -25.80 -8.63 6.10
C ARG A 391 -24.61 -8.51 5.15
N ASN A 392 -23.50 -7.97 5.64
CA ASN A 392 -22.27 -7.74 4.87
C ASN A 392 -22.49 -6.85 3.63
N THR A 393 -23.38 -5.86 3.74
CA THR A 393 -23.35 -4.70 2.85
C THR A 393 -22.23 -3.77 3.33
N LEU A 394 -21.13 -3.70 2.58
CA LEU A 394 -19.98 -2.83 2.86
C LEU A 394 -20.29 -1.43 2.36
N THR A 395 -19.97 -0.38 3.13
CA THR A 395 -20.32 1.00 2.76
C THR A 395 -19.20 2.01 2.97
N MET A 396 -19.10 2.98 2.07
CA MET A 396 -18.23 4.16 2.18
C MET A 396 -19.10 5.43 2.11
N ARG A 397 -18.61 6.55 2.66
CA ARG A 397 -19.34 7.84 2.58
C ARG A 397 -19.49 8.31 1.13
N THR A 398 -20.41 9.26 0.91
CA THR A 398 -20.48 10.05 -0.31
C THR A 398 -20.21 11.51 0.01
N GLU A 399 -19.62 12.24 -0.92
CA GLU A 399 -19.22 13.64 -0.73
C GLU A 399 -19.92 14.60 -1.71
N GLY A 400 -20.19 15.79 -1.21
CA GLY A 400 -20.65 16.93 -1.98
C GLY A 400 -19.51 17.68 -2.66
N PRO A 401 -19.84 18.52 -3.66
CA PRO A 401 -21.19 18.76 -4.19
C PRO A 401 -21.72 17.58 -5.02
N ALA A 402 -20.86 16.68 -5.47
CA ALA A 402 -21.18 15.49 -6.24
C ALA A 402 -19.98 14.51 -6.25
N CYS A 403 -20.26 13.21 -6.27
CA CYS A 403 -19.27 12.13 -6.41
C CYS A 403 -19.78 11.00 -7.32
N SER A 404 -18.92 10.04 -7.68
CA SER A 404 -19.31 8.78 -8.34
C SER A 404 -18.53 7.62 -7.74
N SER A 405 -19.12 6.43 -7.78
CA SER A 405 -18.45 5.21 -7.34
C SER A 405 -18.60 4.10 -8.37
N TYR A 406 -17.55 3.32 -8.54
CA TYR A 406 -17.40 2.31 -9.59
C TYR A 406 -16.92 1.00 -8.96
N ILE A 407 -17.41 -0.13 -9.44
CA ILE A 407 -16.84 -1.45 -9.15
C ILE A 407 -16.78 -2.31 -10.41
N LYS A 408 -15.91 -3.30 -10.44
CA LYS A 408 -15.98 -4.44 -11.38
C LYS A 408 -16.34 -5.70 -10.61
N LEU A 409 -17.42 -6.37 -11.03
CA LEU A 409 -18.05 -7.48 -10.35
C LEU A 409 -17.86 -8.78 -11.15
N ASP A 410 -17.17 -9.77 -10.59
CA ASP A 410 -17.16 -11.15 -11.07
C ASP A 410 -18.30 -11.94 -10.40
N THR A 411 -19.16 -12.47 -11.26
CA THR A 411 -20.39 -13.18 -10.89
C THR A 411 -20.26 -14.69 -11.03
N THR A 412 -19.08 -15.23 -11.33
CA THR A 412 -18.86 -16.64 -11.71
C THR A 412 -19.47 -17.64 -10.73
N ASN A 413 -19.44 -17.34 -9.44
CA ASN A 413 -19.90 -18.25 -8.37
C ASN A 413 -21.25 -17.87 -7.73
N MET A 414 -21.99 -16.94 -8.35
CA MET A 414 -23.37 -16.63 -7.95
C MET A 414 -24.34 -17.74 -8.38
N LYS A 415 -25.32 -18.04 -7.52
CA LYS A 415 -26.32 -19.11 -7.66
C LYS A 415 -27.72 -18.56 -7.87
N ALA A 416 -28.64 -19.39 -8.36
CA ALA A 416 -30.03 -18.99 -8.63
C ALA A 416 -30.70 -18.35 -7.40
N GLY A 417 -31.13 -17.09 -7.53
CA GLY A 417 -31.66 -16.28 -6.45
C GLY A 417 -30.63 -15.36 -5.75
N ASP A 418 -29.36 -15.37 -6.13
CA ASP A 418 -28.36 -14.40 -5.65
C ASP A 418 -28.50 -13.03 -6.34
N TYR A 419 -28.17 -11.98 -5.59
CA TYR A 419 -28.12 -10.58 -5.99
C TYR A 419 -26.82 -9.96 -5.47
N ALA A 420 -26.03 -9.31 -6.32
CA ALA A 420 -24.81 -8.59 -5.94
C ALA A 420 -24.61 -7.32 -6.77
N GLY A 421 -23.92 -6.30 -6.24
CA GLY A 421 -23.69 -5.05 -6.95
C GLY A 421 -23.39 -3.86 -6.06
N LEU A 422 -23.71 -2.66 -6.57
CA LEU A 422 -23.44 -1.35 -5.99
C LEU A 422 -24.75 -0.57 -5.75
N SER A 423 -24.82 0.21 -4.69
CA SER A 423 -26.03 0.94 -4.30
C SER A 423 -25.77 2.37 -3.84
N ALA A 424 -26.70 3.26 -4.15
CA ALA A 424 -26.92 4.50 -3.40
C ALA A 424 -27.71 4.14 -2.13
N PHE A 425 -27.00 3.85 -1.04
CA PHE A 425 -27.54 3.28 0.19
C PHE A 425 -28.14 4.33 1.13
N GLN A 426 -29.44 4.23 1.38
CA GLN A 426 -30.26 4.93 2.39
C GLN A 426 -31.61 4.18 2.48
N LEU A 427 -32.60 4.62 3.27
CA LEU A 427 -33.95 4.02 3.27
C LEU A 427 -34.54 3.94 1.85
N LYS A 428 -34.44 5.03 1.10
CA LYS A 428 -34.89 5.15 -0.29
C LYS A 428 -33.74 4.87 -1.26
N TYR A 429 -33.13 3.70 -1.10
CA TYR A 429 -31.99 3.27 -1.91
C TYR A 429 -32.36 2.99 -3.37
N GLY A 430 -31.33 3.02 -4.23
CA GLY A 430 -31.33 2.41 -5.55
C GLY A 430 -30.12 1.50 -5.70
N CYS A 431 -30.26 0.41 -6.46
CA CYS A 431 -29.18 -0.54 -6.72
C CYS A 431 -28.94 -0.69 -8.22
N ILE A 432 -27.68 -0.91 -8.60
CA ILE A 432 -27.25 -1.44 -9.89
C ILE A 432 -26.42 -2.69 -9.63
N GLY A 433 -26.76 -3.80 -10.29
CA GLY A 433 -26.10 -5.07 -9.97
C GLY A 433 -26.46 -6.19 -10.91
N VAL A 434 -26.04 -7.40 -10.55
CA VAL A 434 -26.40 -8.64 -11.22
C VAL A 434 -27.28 -9.46 -10.29
N ARG A 435 -28.33 -10.05 -10.86
CA ARG A 435 -29.14 -11.09 -10.23
C ARG A 435 -29.07 -12.36 -11.05
N VAL A 436 -29.16 -13.51 -10.39
CA VAL A 436 -29.32 -14.81 -11.06
C VAL A 436 -30.77 -15.25 -10.93
N ASP A 437 -31.44 -15.52 -12.06
CA ASP A 437 -32.82 -16.01 -12.04
C ASP A 437 -32.95 -17.51 -11.72
N ASP A 438 -34.19 -17.98 -11.59
CA ASP A 438 -34.54 -19.34 -11.19
C ASP A 438 -34.03 -20.42 -12.17
N SER A 439 -33.70 -20.05 -13.40
CA SER A 439 -33.13 -20.92 -14.42
C SER A 439 -31.60 -20.81 -14.51
N GLY A 440 -30.97 -20.03 -13.63
CA GLY A 440 -29.53 -19.78 -13.62
C GLY A 440 -29.07 -18.63 -14.54
N ASN A 441 -29.97 -17.89 -15.19
CA ASN A 441 -29.54 -16.81 -16.09
C ASN A 441 -29.11 -15.59 -15.28
N LYS A 442 -27.95 -15.04 -15.62
CA LYS A 442 -27.45 -13.78 -15.07
C LYS A 442 -28.11 -12.59 -15.77
N LYS A 443 -28.53 -11.60 -15.00
CA LYS A 443 -29.13 -10.37 -15.51
C LYS A 443 -28.59 -9.14 -14.81
N VAL A 444 -28.12 -8.16 -15.59
CA VAL A 444 -27.84 -6.82 -15.08
C VAL A 444 -29.17 -6.14 -14.82
N TYR A 445 -29.37 -5.60 -13.62
CA TYR A 445 -30.63 -5.00 -13.19
C TYR A 445 -30.41 -3.68 -12.45
N MET A 446 -31.44 -2.82 -12.49
CA MET A 446 -31.57 -1.64 -11.64
C MET A 446 -32.86 -1.74 -10.84
N SER A 447 -32.77 -1.50 -9.52
CA SER A 447 -33.90 -1.50 -8.59
C SER A 447 -33.96 -0.23 -7.75
N VAL A 448 -35.13 0.03 -7.16
CA VAL A 448 -35.37 1.10 -6.19
C VAL A 448 -36.21 0.61 -5.02
N ASN A 449 -36.03 1.23 -3.86
CA ASN A 449 -36.98 1.11 -2.74
C ASN A 449 -37.91 2.33 -2.65
N GLY A 450 -39.11 2.13 -2.13
CA GLY A 450 -40.12 3.20 -2.01
C GLY A 450 -39.80 4.27 -0.95
N GLY A 451 -38.98 3.94 0.06
CA GLY A 451 -38.68 4.85 1.18
C GLY A 451 -39.76 4.89 2.28
N ASN A 452 -40.70 3.94 2.30
CA ASN A 452 -41.80 3.94 3.27
C ASN A 452 -41.30 3.66 4.70
N ASP A 453 -40.78 2.46 4.93
CA ASP A 453 -40.30 1.94 6.22
C ASP A 453 -39.36 0.74 5.97
N VAL A 454 -38.51 0.40 6.94
CA VAL A 454 -37.55 -0.71 6.83
C VAL A 454 -38.28 -2.05 6.66
N ALA A 455 -39.25 -2.34 7.52
CA ALA A 455 -40.01 -3.60 7.46
C ALA A 455 -40.89 -3.73 6.21
N GLY A 456 -41.27 -2.59 5.60
CA GLY A 456 -42.03 -2.53 4.34
C GLY A 456 -41.15 -2.35 3.09
N SER A 457 -39.83 -2.48 3.21
CA SER A 457 -38.90 -2.27 2.09
C SER A 457 -38.92 -3.42 1.08
N SER A 458 -38.57 -3.13 -0.17
CA SER A 458 -38.50 -4.16 -1.23
C SER A 458 -37.52 -3.78 -2.32
N ASN A 459 -36.85 -4.78 -2.89
CA ASN A 459 -35.91 -4.57 -4.00
C ASN A 459 -36.67 -4.56 -5.34
N LYS A 460 -37.45 -3.49 -5.60
CA LYS A 460 -38.29 -3.39 -6.79
C LYS A 460 -37.44 -3.11 -8.03
N ILE A 461 -37.18 -4.14 -8.82
CA ILE A 461 -36.56 -4.03 -10.15
C ILE A 461 -37.44 -3.14 -11.03
N VAL A 462 -36.82 -2.16 -11.70
CA VAL A 462 -37.49 -1.25 -12.65
C VAL A 462 -36.88 -1.30 -14.06
N ALA A 463 -35.68 -1.85 -14.20
CA ALA A 463 -35.10 -2.26 -15.48
C ALA A 463 -34.19 -3.48 -15.30
N GLU A 464 -34.16 -4.39 -16.27
CA GLU A 464 -33.20 -5.50 -16.34
C GLU A 464 -32.92 -5.90 -17.78
N GLN A 465 -31.79 -6.57 -18.01
CA GLN A 465 -31.44 -7.23 -19.26
C GLN A 465 -30.55 -8.46 -19.00
N ASN A 466 -30.42 -9.34 -20.00
CA ASN A 466 -29.52 -10.48 -19.91
C ASN A 466 -28.06 -10.01 -19.86
N MET A 467 -27.27 -10.61 -18.95
CA MET A 467 -25.85 -10.35 -18.85
C MET A 467 -25.07 -11.14 -19.91
N SER A 468 -23.98 -10.56 -20.42
CA SER A 468 -22.98 -11.27 -21.21
C SER A 468 -21.73 -11.56 -20.37
N GLY A 469 -21.13 -12.74 -20.53
CA GLY A 469 -19.94 -13.14 -19.77
C GLY A 469 -20.19 -13.39 -18.27
N SER A 470 -19.11 -13.31 -17.48
CA SER A 470 -19.11 -13.45 -16.02
C SER A 470 -18.77 -12.14 -15.28
N GLU A 471 -18.13 -11.19 -15.94
CA GLU A 471 -17.73 -9.90 -15.35
C GLU A 471 -18.59 -8.74 -15.86
N VAL A 472 -18.82 -7.73 -15.01
CA VAL A 472 -19.47 -6.47 -15.40
C VAL A 472 -18.97 -5.31 -14.54
N TYR A 473 -18.75 -4.16 -15.17
CA TYR A 473 -18.46 -2.90 -14.48
C TYR A 473 -19.78 -2.22 -14.11
N LEU A 474 -19.89 -1.69 -12.90
CA LEU A 474 -21.10 -1.09 -12.33
C LEU A 474 -20.76 0.27 -11.74
N LYS A 475 -21.62 1.27 -11.94
CA LYS A 475 -21.36 2.67 -11.52
C LYS A 475 -22.62 3.37 -11.01
N VAL A 476 -22.44 4.18 -9.97
CA VAL A 476 -23.45 5.10 -9.44
C VAL A 476 -22.88 6.52 -9.44
N ASP A 477 -23.60 7.44 -10.11
CA ASP A 477 -23.27 8.87 -10.16
C ASP A 477 -24.19 9.64 -9.21
N PHE A 478 -23.62 10.27 -8.19
CA PHE A 478 -24.34 11.06 -7.18
C PHE A 478 -24.21 12.56 -7.47
N LYS A 479 -25.30 13.31 -7.32
CA LYS A 479 -25.28 14.77 -7.37
C LYS A 479 -26.18 15.39 -6.31
N PHE A 480 -25.55 16.10 -5.38
CA PHE A 480 -26.20 16.77 -4.26
C PHE A 480 -26.43 18.25 -4.55
N ALA A 481 -25.45 18.93 -5.14
CA ALA A 481 -25.51 20.37 -5.43
C ALA A 481 -24.83 20.75 -6.76
N ASN A 482 -25.05 22.00 -7.19
CA ASN A 482 -24.11 22.78 -7.98
C ASN A 482 -23.37 23.74 -7.05
N VAL A 483 -22.14 24.11 -7.39
CA VAL A 483 -21.35 25.16 -6.72
C VAL A 483 -21.23 26.34 -7.67
N ASN A 484 -21.46 27.54 -7.14
CA ASN A 484 -21.24 28.82 -7.83
C ASN A 484 -19.80 29.29 -7.62
N ALA A 485 -19.35 30.27 -8.42
CA ALA A 485 -18.03 30.86 -8.27
C ALA A 485 -17.77 31.40 -6.85
N ASP A 486 -18.73 32.08 -6.22
CA ASP A 486 -18.57 32.68 -4.89
C ASP A 486 -18.55 31.67 -3.71
N GLY A 487 -18.43 30.37 -3.99
CA GLY A 487 -18.45 29.30 -2.99
C GLY A 487 -19.86 28.96 -2.48
N SER A 488 -20.91 29.67 -2.90
CA SER A 488 -22.29 29.31 -2.56
C SER A 488 -22.75 28.06 -3.34
N SER A 489 -23.64 27.27 -2.74
CA SER A 489 -24.15 26.02 -3.33
C SER A 489 -25.67 26.04 -3.52
N SER A 490 -26.16 25.22 -4.44
CA SER A 490 -27.61 25.09 -4.71
C SER A 490 -28.26 24.03 -3.81
N ASN A 491 -29.35 24.38 -3.15
CA ASN A 491 -30.10 23.47 -2.27
C ASN A 491 -30.60 22.20 -3.01
N ASN A 492 -30.24 21.03 -2.51
CA ASN A 492 -30.80 19.69 -2.79
C ASN A 492 -31.19 19.41 -4.24
N ILE A 493 -30.19 19.19 -5.10
CA ILE A 493 -30.39 18.49 -6.36
C ILE A 493 -30.78 17.04 -6.07
N ASP A 494 -30.05 16.35 -5.17
CA ASP A 494 -30.37 15.02 -4.64
C ASP A 494 -30.80 14.01 -5.72
N LYS A 495 -29.89 13.69 -6.64
CA LYS A 495 -30.05 12.68 -7.70
C LYS A 495 -28.95 11.63 -7.68
N ALA A 496 -29.32 10.38 -7.95
CA ALA A 496 -28.38 9.32 -8.28
C ALA A 496 -28.76 8.64 -9.61
N ASN A 497 -27.75 8.35 -10.44
CA ASN A 497 -27.90 7.70 -11.74
C ASN A 497 -27.05 6.42 -11.81
N PHE A 498 -27.53 5.43 -12.55
CA PHE A 498 -27.05 4.04 -12.47
C PHE A 498 -26.62 3.54 -13.84
N TYR A 499 -25.41 2.96 -13.92
CA TYR A 499 -24.77 2.58 -15.18
C TYR A 499 -24.06 1.24 -15.07
N TYR A 500 -23.91 0.55 -16.20
CA TYR A 500 -23.06 -0.63 -16.34
C TYR A 500 -22.19 -0.56 -17.60
N SER A 501 -21.12 -1.33 -17.65
CA SER A 501 -20.26 -1.53 -18.83
C SER A 501 -19.69 -2.95 -18.83
N TYR A 502 -19.26 -3.45 -19.99
CA TYR A 502 -18.50 -4.71 -20.14
C TYR A 502 -17.00 -4.49 -20.43
N ASP A 503 -16.55 -3.24 -20.54
CA ASP A 503 -15.19 -2.86 -20.98
C ASP A 503 -14.57 -1.69 -20.17
N GLY A 504 -15.24 -1.22 -19.11
CA GLY A 504 -14.86 -0.09 -18.27
C GLY A 504 -15.03 1.30 -18.92
N GLN A 505 -15.33 1.36 -20.23
CA GLN A 505 -15.24 2.58 -21.05
C GLN A 505 -16.61 3.01 -21.61
N ASN A 506 -17.36 2.07 -22.19
CA ASN A 506 -18.65 2.31 -22.83
C ASN A 506 -19.80 2.12 -21.83
N TRP A 507 -20.13 3.18 -21.10
CA TRP A 507 -21.12 3.17 -20.03
C TRP A 507 -22.57 3.30 -20.53
N ASN A 508 -23.41 2.35 -20.11
CA ASN A 508 -24.82 2.25 -20.47
C ASN A 508 -25.68 2.56 -19.25
N LYS A 509 -26.51 3.61 -19.32
CA LYS A 509 -27.45 3.96 -18.24
C LYS A 509 -28.57 2.91 -18.16
N LEU A 510 -28.88 2.42 -16.96
CA LEU A 510 -29.96 1.44 -16.74
C LEU A 510 -30.98 1.97 -15.73
N GLY A 511 -32.26 1.87 -16.08
CA GLY A 511 -33.36 2.30 -15.21
C GLY A 511 -33.58 3.81 -15.18
N GLN A 512 -34.28 4.25 -14.12
CA GLN A 512 -34.64 5.65 -13.90
C GLN A 512 -33.63 6.37 -13.01
N GLU A 513 -33.61 7.69 -13.07
CA GLU A 513 -32.88 8.51 -12.09
C GLU A 513 -33.55 8.39 -10.70
N LEU A 514 -32.77 8.09 -9.67
CA LEU A 514 -33.24 8.09 -8.29
C LEU A 514 -33.26 9.52 -7.78
N SER A 515 -34.45 10.02 -7.42
CA SER A 515 -34.53 11.19 -6.53
C SER A 515 -34.25 10.75 -5.10
N MET A 516 -33.05 11.07 -4.63
CA MET A 516 -32.61 10.79 -3.26
C MET A 516 -33.42 11.61 -2.24
N SER A 517 -33.32 11.22 -0.97
CA SER A 517 -33.88 11.98 0.16
C SER A 517 -33.30 11.45 1.46
N TYR A 518 -32.74 12.30 2.32
CA TYR A 518 -32.39 11.94 3.71
C TYR A 518 -33.64 11.51 4.48
N ASP A 519 -33.58 10.42 5.26
CA ASP A 519 -34.73 9.92 6.01
C ASP A 519 -34.33 9.50 7.44
N LEU A 520 -35.08 10.02 8.42
CA LEU A 520 -34.78 9.86 9.84
C LEU A 520 -34.98 8.42 10.35
N LYS A 521 -35.56 7.50 9.55
CA LYS A 521 -35.62 6.06 9.87
C LYS A 521 -34.29 5.34 9.66
N LEU A 522 -33.32 5.97 9.00
CA LEU A 522 -31.90 5.57 9.04
C LEU A 522 -31.05 6.62 9.78
N PHE A 523 -31.35 7.92 9.61
CA PHE A 523 -30.64 9.03 10.28
C PHE A 523 -29.16 9.19 9.86
N THR A 524 -28.85 8.84 8.61
CA THR A 524 -27.51 8.95 8.01
C THR A 524 -27.60 9.40 6.55
N GLY A 525 -26.55 10.03 6.05
CA GLY A 525 -26.39 10.42 4.65
C GLY A 525 -26.36 9.21 3.71
N TYR A 526 -26.47 9.47 2.40
CA TYR A 526 -26.30 8.42 1.41
C TYR A 526 -24.86 7.89 1.44
N ARG A 527 -24.72 6.57 1.29
CA ARG A 527 -23.44 5.90 1.18
C ARG A 527 -23.35 5.12 -0.13
N SER A 528 -22.13 4.92 -0.63
CA SER A 528 -21.88 3.93 -1.68
C SER A 528 -21.81 2.56 -1.01
N GLY A 529 -22.72 1.66 -1.37
CA GLY A 529 -22.87 0.35 -0.74
C GLY A 529 -22.61 -0.83 -1.68
N ILE A 530 -21.55 -1.59 -1.44
CA ILE A 530 -21.28 -2.88 -2.11
C ILE A 530 -22.04 -3.98 -1.36
N TYR A 531 -22.76 -4.84 -2.07
CA TYR A 531 -23.55 -5.92 -1.45
C TYR A 531 -23.48 -7.23 -2.23
N SER A 532 -23.68 -8.34 -1.53
CA SER A 532 -24.07 -9.63 -2.09
C SER A 532 -24.98 -10.38 -1.12
N TYR A 533 -26.10 -10.93 -1.59
CA TYR A 533 -27.02 -11.73 -0.77
C TYR A 533 -27.83 -12.75 -1.57
N ALA A 534 -28.30 -13.79 -0.90
CA ALA A 534 -29.20 -14.81 -1.45
C ALA A 534 -30.66 -14.53 -1.13
N THR A 535 -31.58 -14.75 -2.07
CA THR A 535 -33.04 -14.74 -1.81
C THR A 535 -33.65 -16.13 -1.57
N LYS A 536 -32.91 -17.21 -1.83
CA LYS A 536 -33.45 -18.58 -1.86
C LYS A 536 -32.58 -19.64 -1.19
N SER A 537 -31.33 -19.76 -1.60
CA SER A 537 -30.38 -20.75 -1.06
C SER A 537 -28.99 -20.14 -0.94
N THR A 538 -28.29 -20.48 0.13
CA THR A 538 -27.03 -19.86 0.53
C THR A 538 -25.80 -20.53 -0.10
N GLY A 539 -24.64 -19.89 0.04
CA GLY A 539 -23.35 -20.42 -0.36
C GLY A 539 -22.98 -20.20 -1.83
N GLY A 540 -23.64 -19.27 -2.53
CA GLY A 540 -23.02 -18.56 -3.66
C GLY A 540 -22.13 -17.42 -3.15
N TYR A 541 -21.32 -16.84 -4.04
CA TYR A 541 -20.50 -15.66 -3.73
C TYR A 541 -20.26 -14.80 -4.96
N ALA A 542 -19.91 -13.54 -4.71
CA ALA A 542 -19.48 -12.57 -5.71
C ALA A 542 -18.11 -12.00 -5.31
N ASP A 543 -17.26 -11.74 -6.30
CA ASP A 543 -15.94 -11.13 -6.11
C ASP A 543 -15.93 -9.74 -6.77
N ILE A 544 -15.32 -8.76 -6.12
CA ILE A 544 -15.18 -7.38 -6.60
C ILE A 544 -13.69 -7.05 -6.76
N ASP A 545 -13.28 -6.66 -7.96
CA ASP A 545 -11.87 -6.40 -8.37
C ASP A 545 -11.34 -5.12 -7.70
N PHE A 546 -12.16 -4.06 -7.70
CA PHE A 546 -11.82 -2.77 -7.13
C PHE A 546 -13.08 -1.99 -6.76
N PHE A 547 -12.89 -0.96 -5.93
CA PHE A 547 -13.78 0.18 -5.79
C PHE A 547 -13.01 1.44 -6.24
N GLU A 548 -13.47 2.12 -7.29
CA GLU A 548 -12.94 3.45 -7.63
C GLU A 548 -13.93 4.54 -7.22
N TYR A 549 -13.41 5.71 -6.87
CA TYR A 549 -14.19 6.85 -6.42
C TYR A 549 -13.76 8.15 -7.10
N ASP A 550 -14.71 8.84 -7.74
CA ASP A 550 -14.52 10.14 -8.38
C ASP A 550 -15.20 11.24 -7.55
N ARG A 551 -14.57 12.41 -7.40
CA ARG A 551 -15.09 13.57 -6.65
C ARG A 551 -15.06 14.86 -7.48
N GLN A 552 -15.96 15.79 -7.19
CA GLN A 552 -15.82 17.17 -7.64
C GLN A 552 -14.95 17.96 -6.63
N MET A 553 -13.93 18.67 -7.12
CA MET A 553 -13.03 19.53 -6.33
C MET A 553 -13.77 20.36 -5.26
N TRP A 554 -13.28 20.32 -4.03
CA TRP A 554 -13.68 21.20 -2.92
C TRP A 554 -12.51 21.33 -1.92
N ASN A 555 -12.24 22.52 -1.39
CA ASN A 555 -11.17 22.79 -0.40
C ASN A 555 -9.75 22.23 -0.72
N GLY A 556 -9.45 21.94 -1.99
CA GLY A 556 -8.17 21.33 -2.40
C GLY A 556 -8.12 19.80 -2.38
N CYS A 557 -9.19 19.11 -1.96
CA CYS A 557 -9.35 17.65 -2.10
C CYS A 557 -8.98 17.21 -3.52
N ASP A 558 -8.20 16.12 -3.67
CA ASP A 558 -7.70 15.72 -4.99
C ASP A 558 -8.83 15.32 -5.95
N GLY A 559 -9.10 16.21 -6.90
CA GLY A 559 -10.02 15.99 -8.01
C GLY A 559 -9.35 15.41 -9.25
N SER A 560 -8.26 14.64 -9.13
CA SER A 560 -7.59 13.93 -10.23
C SER A 560 -8.54 13.03 -11.05
N LYS A 561 -9.76 12.80 -10.56
CA LYS A 561 -10.92 12.25 -11.29
C LYS A 561 -12.15 13.18 -11.23
N VAL A 562 -12.09 14.36 -11.87
CA VAL A 562 -13.23 15.30 -11.94
C VAL A 562 -14.46 14.65 -12.56
N LEU A 563 -15.59 14.74 -11.84
CA LEU A 563 -16.88 14.23 -12.29
C LEU A 563 -17.26 14.64 -13.70
N SER A 564 -17.31 13.63 -14.56
CA SER A 564 -17.60 13.78 -15.97
C SER A 564 -18.40 12.58 -16.46
N GLY A 565 -19.61 12.81 -17.01
CA GLY A 565 -20.54 11.78 -17.50
C GLY A 565 -20.07 11.07 -18.79
N THR A 566 -18.79 11.14 -19.06
CA THR A 566 -17.95 10.58 -20.12
C THR A 566 -16.54 10.87 -19.59
N PRO A 567 -15.65 9.89 -19.42
CA PRO A 567 -14.39 10.13 -18.72
C PRO A 567 -13.66 11.30 -19.37
N VAL A 568 -13.44 12.37 -18.57
CA VAL A 568 -12.45 13.38 -18.90
C VAL A 568 -11.15 12.63 -19.13
N ALA A 569 -10.61 12.75 -20.34
CA ALA A 569 -9.20 12.47 -20.55
C ALA A 569 -8.47 13.33 -19.52
N ILE A 570 -7.73 12.69 -18.62
CA ILE A 570 -6.78 13.42 -17.79
C ILE A 570 -5.82 14.02 -18.82
N GLU A 571 -5.77 15.33 -18.87
CA GLU A 571 -4.84 16.11 -19.70
C GLU A 571 -3.74 16.63 -18.77
N PRO A 572 -2.52 16.88 -19.28
CA PRO A 572 -1.46 17.45 -18.47
C PRO A 572 -1.71 18.93 -18.19
N ASP A 573 -0.94 19.51 -17.27
CA ASP A 573 -0.96 20.94 -16.96
C ASP A 573 -0.41 21.82 -18.12
N GLU A 574 -0.34 23.14 -17.91
CA GLU A 574 0.19 24.08 -18.93
C GLU A 574 1.69 23.89 -19.24
N ASN A 575 2.44 23.17 -18.41
CA ASN A 575 3.84 22.80 -18.62
C ASN A 575 3.97 21.42 -19.31
N GLY A 576 2.86 20.70 -19.49
CA GLY A 576 2.83 19.34 -20.04
C GLY A 576 3.07 18.25 -18.99
N TYR A 577 2.93 18.56 -17.70
CA TYR A 577 3.15 17.68 -16.56
C TYR A 577 1.87 16.92 -16.15
N TRP A 578 2.03 15.64 -15.80
CA TRP A 578 1.01 14.75 -15.26
C TRP A 578 0.93 14.79 -13.74
N PHE A 579 2.07 15.01 -13.08
CA PHE A 579 2.17 15.42 -11.69
C PHE A 579 3.52 16.10 -11.45
N HIS A 580 3.61 16.91 -10.40
CA HIS A 580 4.82 17.59 -9.94
C HIS A 580 4.85 17.50 -8.41
N ASP A 581 5.72 16.65 -7.88
CA ASP A 581 5.88 16.43 -6.45
C ASP A 581 7.02 17.30 -5.91
N THR A 582 6.66 18.35 -5.18
CA THR A 582 7.56 19.34 -4.55
C THR A 582 7.76 19.11 -3.05
N PHE A 583 6.99 18.19 -2.45
CA PHE A 583 7.06 17.82 -1.03
C PHE A 583 6.82 18.94 0.01
N GLU A 584 6.47 20.16 -0.42
CA GLU A 584 6.14 21.27 0.47
C GLU A 584 4.98 20.95 1.43
N ASP A 585 3.96 20.22 0.97
CA ASP A 585 2.74 19.92 1.73
C ASP A 585 2.65 18.48 2.27
N GLY A 586 3.73 17.69 2.15
CA GLY A 586 3.79 16.32 2.68
C GLY A 586 4.66 15.39 1.83
N THR A 587 4.39 14.08 1.87
CA THR A 587 5.13 13.10 1.06
C THR A 587 4.59 12.93 -0.36
N ASN A 588 3.59 13.71 -0.79
CA ASN A 588 2.94 13.60 -2.11
C ASN A 588 2.52 12.15 -2.49
N SER A 589 2.02 11.39 -1.51
CA SER A 589 1.66 9.97 -1.63
C SER A 589 2.84 9.01 -1.96
N TRP A 590 4.09 9.47 -1.77
CA TRP A 590 5.24 8.57 -1.67
C TRP A 590 5.25 7.87 -0.32
N SER A 591 5.67 6.61 -0.35
CA SER A 591 5.80 5.68 0.77
C SER A 591 7.20 5.07 0.82
N GLY A 592 7.59 4.51 1.96
CA GLY A 592 8.86 3.80 2.10
C GLY A 592 8.83 2.41 1.46
N ARG A 593 9.88 2.06 0.74
CA ARG A 593 10.10 0.72 0.15
C ARG A 593 11.14 -0.04 0.96
N GLY A 594 10.84 -1.28 1.34
CA GLY A 594 11.69 -2.09 2.22
C GLY A 594 11.70 -1.54 3.66
N SER A 595 12.89 -1.42 4.26
CA SER A 595 13.04 -0.83 5.62
C SER A 595 12.88 0.70 5.66
N ALA A 596 12.90 1.36 4.50
CA ALA A 596 13.04 2.80 4.39
C ALA A 596 11.82 3.55 4.95
N LYS A 597 12.08 4.74 5.49
CA LYS A 597 11.09 5.66 6.04
C LYS A 597 11.16 6.96 5.27
N VAL A 598 9.99 7.49 4.88
CA VAL A 598 9.89 8.72 4.12
C VAL A 598 9.21 9.82 4.92
N SER A 599 9.73 11.05 4.82
CA SER A 599 9.16 12.23 5.46
C SER A 599 9.56 13.50 4.71
N SER A 600 8.63 14.45 4.57
CA SER A 600 8.96 15.80 4.10
C SER A 600 9.82 16.52 5.14
N ASP A 601 11.00 17.01 4.76
CA ASP A 601 11.97 17.66 5.63
C ASP A 601 12.58 18.91 4.94
N SER A 602 12.76 19.97 5.74
CA SER A 602 13.42 21.22 5.37
C SER A 602 14.95 21.15 5.26
N GLY A 603 15.56 20.00 5.59
CA GLY A 603 17.02 19.86 5.69
C GLY A 603 17.80 19.95 4.37
N ALA A 604 17.20 19.63 3.22
CA ALA A 604 17.87 19.63 1.91
C ALA A 604 16.86 19.72 0.75
N ALA A 605 16.46 20.93 0.36
CA ALA A 605 15.55 21.19 -0.75
C ALA A 605 16.29 21.72 -1.99
N GLN A 606 15.83 21.36 -3.19
CA GLN A 606 16.32 21.85 -4.50
C GLN A 606 15.48 23.03 -4.98
N ALA A 607 14.17 22.97 -4.76
CA ALA A 607 13.23 24.09 -4.91
C ALA A 607 12.46 24.29 -3.59
N GLY A 608 11.63 25.34 -3.50
CA GLY A 608 10.77 25.55 -2.33
C GLY A 608 11.53 25.70 -0.99
N SER A 609 11.13 24.88 -0.01
CA SER A 609 11.62 24.87 1.37
C SER A 609 11.77 23.46 1.98
N LYS A 610 11.32 22.39 1.30
CA LYS A 610 11.38 21.00 1.75
C LYS A 610 11.73 20.04 0.60
N ALA A 611 12.10 18.81 0.96
CA ALA A 611 12.21 17.68 0.05
C ALA A 611 11.68 16.41 0.74
N LEU A 612 11.48 15.34 -0.02
CA LEU A 612 11.26 14.01 0.57
C LEU A 612 12.60 13.48 1.07
N SER A 613 12.73 13.25 2.37
CA SER A 613 13.86 12.56 2.99
C SER A 613 13.57 11.06 3.07
N ILE A 614 14.50 10.22 2.61
CA ILE A 614 14.46 8.75 2.62
C ILE A 614 15.52 8.25 3.59
N THR A 615 15.09 7.65 4.70
CA THR A 615 15.96 7.30 5.84
C THR A 615 15.82 5.85 6.30
N GLY A 616 16.84 5.33 6.98
CA GLY A 616 16.80 4.01 7.62
C GLY A 616 16.86 2.85 6.62
N ARG A 617 17.64 3.01 5.55
CA ARG A 617 17.79 2.04 4.47
C ARG A 617 18.76 0.92 4.88
N GLU A 618 18.27 -0.31 4.93
CA GLU A 618 19.06 -1.52 5.27
C GLU A 618 19.60 -2.26 4.02
N ALA A 619 19.16 -1.88 2.81
CA ALA A 619 19.61 -2.42 1.53
C ALA A 619 19.49 -1.37 0.41
N GLU A 620 20.21 -1.57 -0.69
CA GLU A 620 20.29 -0.63 -1.81
C GLU A 620 18.94 -0.42 -2.54
N TRP A 621 18.10 -1.46 -2.60
CA TRP A 621 16.74 -1.38 -3.15
C TRP A 621 15.72 -0.72 -2.20
N ASN A 622 16.06 -0.53 -0.93
CA ASN A 622 15.19 0.21 -0.01
C ASN A 622 15.23 1.69 -0.41
N GLY A 623 14.07 2.35 -0.43
CA GLY A 623 13.93 3.64 -1.11
C GLY A 623 12.57 4.29 -0.88
N ALA A 624 12.16 5.16 -1.80
CA ALA A 624 10.79 5.69 -1.84
C ALA A 624 10.04 5.12 -3.05
N GLN A 625 8.72 4.90 -2.92
CA GLN A 625 7.85 4.43 -4.00
C GLN A 625 6.50 5.17 -4.02
N LYS A 626 5.95 5.37 -5.23
CA LYS A 626 4.63 5.99 -5.49
C LYS A 626 3.90 5.24 -6.61
N THR A 627 2.64 4.91 -6.40
CA THR A 627 1.78 4.29 -7.42
C THR A 627 1.49 5.27 -8.56
N LEU A 628 1.60 4.81 -9.81
CA LEU A 628 1.27 5.61 -10.99
C LEU A 628 -0.17 5.36 -11.45
N ASN A 629 -0.91 6.44 -11.70
CA ASN A 629 -2.31 6.40 -12.13
C ASN A 629 -2.47 5.72 -13.51
N SER A 630 -3.05 4.53 -13.54
CA SER A 630 -3.23 3.69 -14.75
C SER A 630 -4.15 4.28 -15.82
N LYS A 631 -4.94 5.33 -15.51
CA LYS A 631 -5.71 6.08 -16.51
C LYS A 631 -4.82 7.04 -17.32
N ILE A 632 -3.74 7.51 -16.71
CA ILE A 632 -2.69 8.34 -17.35
C ILE A 632 -1.64 7.44 -17.98
N PHE A 633 -0.98 6.63 -17.16
CA PHE A 633 0.21 5.85 -17.46
C PHE A 633 -0.16 4.47 -17.99
N LYS A 634 0.09 4.23 -19.28
CA LYS A 634 -0.41 3.06 -20.01
C LYS A 634 0.74 2.24 -20.61
N ALA A 635 0.59 0.93 -20.57
CA ALA A 635 1.49 0.00 -21.20
C ALA A 635 1.65 0.26 -22.71
N GLY A 636 2.89 0.40 -23.17
CA GLY A 636 3.25 0.71 -24.56
C GLY A 636 3.33 2.18 -24.92
N GLU A 637 2.88 3.10 -24.05
CA GLU A 637 2.95 4.55 -24.27
C GLU A 637 4.24 5.17 -23.70
N GLU A 638 4.56 6.39 -24.14
CA GLU A 638 5.80 7.11 -23.80
C GLU A 638 5.53 8.38 -22.98
N TYR A 639 6.41 8.64 -22.00
CA TYR A 639 6.29 9.73 -21.03
C TYR A 639 7.68 10.31 -20.73
N ALA A 640 7.73 11.58 -20.31
CA ALA A 640 8.92 12.15 -19.70
C ALA A 640 8.86 11.95 -18.17
N PHE A 641 10.01 11.67 -17.54
CA PHE A 641 10.15 11.57 -16.08
C PHE A 641 11.40 12.32 -15.63
N SER A 642 11.31 13.08 -14.55
CA SER A 642 12.39 13.82 -13.89
C SER A 642 12.32 13.62 -12.38
N ALA A 643 13.47 13.59 -11.71
CA ALA A 643 13.59 13.64 -10.25
C ALA A 643 14.95 14.25 -9.88
N CYS A 644 14.99 15.13 -8.89
CA CYS A 644 16.23 15.66 -8.34
C CYS A 644 16.65 14.84 -7.12
N PHE A 645 17.88 14.33 -7.08
CA PHE A 645 18.42 13.51 -5.98
C PHE A 645 19.61 14.20 -5.29
N ASN A 646 19.74 14.04 -3.98
CA ASN A 646 20.86 14.54 -3.16
C ASN A 646 21.11 13.61 -1.95
N ALA A 647 22.36 13.34 -1.59
CA ALA A 647 22.72 12.75 -0.30
C ALA A 647 23.24 13.87 0.61
N PRO A 648 22.48 14.33 1.63
CA PRO A 648 22.89 15.51 2.42
C PRO A 648 24.20 15.36 3.20
N LYS A 649 24.77 14.14 3.27
CA LYS A 649 26.03 13.78 3.94
C LYS A 649 26.69 12.61 3.21
N GLY A 650 28.01 12.64 3.11
CA GLY A 650 28.85 11.60 2.49
C GLY A 650 30.18 12.19 2.01
N ASP A 651 31.17 11.34 1.75
CA ASP A 651 32.52 11.77 1.31
C ASP A 651 32.85 11.38 -0.15
N ASP A 652 32.18 10.36 -0.70
CA ASP A 652 32.36 9.86 -2.07
C ASP A 652 31.06 10.05 -2.90
N ALA A 653 31.17 10.12 -4.23
CA ALA A 653 30.02 10.34 -5.13
C ALA A 653 29.09 9.12 -5.23
N VAL A 654 27.78 9.38 -5.17
CA VAL A 654 26.70 8.37 -5.07
C VAL A 654 26.03 8.19 -6.42
N GLU A 655 25.67 6.95 -6.78
CA GLU A 655 24.87 6.67 -7.98
C GLU A 655 23.40 6.39 -7.62
N TYR A 656 22.53 7.23 -8.16
CA TYR A 656 21.08 7.19 -7.93
C TYR A 656 20.35 6.55 -9.12
N LYS A 657 19.13 6.07 -8.89
CA LYS A 657 18.32 5.41 -9.91
C LYS A 657 16.84 5.72 -9.73
N LEU A 658 16.17 5.96 -10.86
CA LEU A 658 14.73 6.08 -10.99
C LEU A 658 14.21 4.87 -11.78
N THR A 659 13.25 4.14 -11.22
CA THR A 659 12.82 2.80 -11.69
C THR A 659 11.30 2.73 -11.80
N LEU A 660 10.81 2.04 -12.82
CA LEU A 660 9.42 1.57 -12.88
C LEU A 660 9.36 0.13 -12.35
N GLN A 661 8.55 -0.13 -11.33
CA GLN A 661 8.06 -1.47 -11.02
C GLN A 661 6.67 -1.66 -11.66
N TYR A 662 6.40 -2.83 -12.20
CA TYR A 662 5.11 -3.16 -12.81
C TYR A 662 4.84 -4.66 -12.78
N THR A 663 3.58 -5.06 -12.76
CA THR A 663 3.13 -6.42 -13.07
C THR A 663 3.05 -6.58 -14.58
N ASP A 664 3.75 -7.56 -15.14
CA ASP A 664 3.86 -7.79 -16.58
C ASP A 664 2.65 -8.55 -17.19
N ALA A 665 2.73 -8.87 -18.48
CA ALA A 665 1.70 -9.65 -19.18
C ALA A 665 1.56 -11.12 -18.70
N SER A 666 2.54 -11.62 -17.94
CA SER A 666 2.56 -12.94 -17.31
C SER A 666 1.84 -12.93 -15.95
N GLY A 667 1.74 -11.74 -15.32
CA GLY A 667 1.33 -11.57 -13.93
C GLY A 667 2.50 -11.52 -12.94
N GLU A 668 3.74 -11.37 -13.41
CA GLU A 668 4.95 -11.33 -12.57
C GLU A 668 5.45 -9.89 -12.36
N THR A 669 5.99 -9.60 -11.17
CA THR A 669 6.53 -8.28 -10.84
C THR A 669 7.89 -8.06 -11.50
N SER A 670 7.91 -7.19 -12.52
CA SER A 670 9.07 -6.74 -13.27
C SER A 670 9.55 -5.36 -12.85
N TYR A 671 10.79 -5.03 -13.20
CA TYR A 671 11.43 -3.74 -12.97
C TYR A 671 12.16 -3.27 -14.23
N ASP A 672 11.97 -2.01 -14.62
CA ASP A 672 12.69 -1.38 -15.73
C ASP A 672 13.21 0.01 -15.33
N LYS A 673 14.31 0.45 -15.96
CA LYS A 673 15.07 1.63 -15.55
C LYS A 673 14.66 2.86 -16.35
N ILE A 674 14.17 3.88 -15.63
CA ILE A 674 13.82 5.17 -16.21
C ILE A 674 15.08 6.02 -16.40
N ALA A 675 15.85 6.24 -15.33
CA ALA A 675 17.07 7.07 -15.33
C ALA A 675 18.08 6.62 -14.24
N GLN A 676 19.35 7.00 -14.38
CA GLN A 676 20.44 6.70 -13.43
C GLN A 676 21.61 7.66 -13.70
N GLU A 677 22.15 8.31 -12.66
CA GLU A 677 23.27 9.26 -12.73
C GLU A 677 24.06 9.33 -11.41
N PHE A 678 25.30 9.84 -11.47
CA PHE A 678 26.16 10.09 -10.31
C PHE A 678 26.05 11.53 -9.77
N GLY A 679 26.04 11.70 -8.45
CA GLY A 679 25.99 12.99 -7.76
C GLY A 679 26.91 13.07 -6.54
N ASN A 680 27.41 14.27 -6.24
CA ASN A 680 28.20 14.52 -5.04
C ASN A 680 27.28 14.68 -3.82
N PRO A 681 27.65 14.17 -2.64
CA PRO A 681 26.95 14.50 -1.40
C PRO A 681 26.87 16.02 -1.16
N GLY A 682 25.68 16.50 -0.78
CA GLY A 682 25.36 17.91 -0.61
C GLY A 682 24.96 18.65 -1.90
N GLU A 683 25.24 18.10 -3.08
CA GLU A 683 24.80 18.66 -4.37
C GLU A 683 23.57 17.89 -4.89
N PHE A 684 22.60 18.60 -5.47
CA PHE A 684 21.50 17.96 -6.20
C PHE A 684 21.90 17.64 -7.64
N ILE A 685 21.46 16.49 -8.14
CA ILE A 685 21.51 16.12 -9.56
C ILE A 685 20.12 15.85 -10.12
N GLN A 686 19.91 16.10 -11.41
CA GLN A 686 18.68 15.72 -12.11
C GLN A 686 18.82 14.34 -12.78
N LEU A 687 18.01 13.37 -12.37
CA LEU A 687 17.75 12.16 -13.15
C LEU A 687 16.56 12.45 -14.08
N TYR A 688 16.79 12.42 -15.40
CA TYR A 688 15.77 12.77 -16.39
C TYR A 688 15.79 11.83 -17.60
N ASN A 689 14.62 11.35 -17.98
CA ASN A 689 14.40 10.64 -19.24
C ASN A 689 13.23 11.31 -20.00
N PRO A 690 13.46 11.89 -21.19
CA PRO A 690 12.44 12.61 -21.94
C PRO A 690 11.40 11.69 -22.62
N ASN A 691 11.72 10.42 -22.89
CA ASN A 691 10.87 9.51 -23.67
C ASN A 691 10.99 8.08 -23.13
N TYR A 692 10.69 7.90 -21.85
CA TYR A 692 10.61 6.58 -21.25
C TYR A 692 9.33 5.88 -21.70
N LYS A 693 9.47 4.66 -22.24
CA LYS A 693 8.35 3.85 -22.72
C LYS A 693 7.94 2.85 -21.64
N ILE A 694 6.69 2.91 -21.20
CA ILE A 694 6.17 1.91 -20.26
C ILE A 694 6.07 0.57 -21.01
N PRO A 695 6.60 -0.55 -20.47
CA PRO A 695 6.58 -1.85 -21.15
C PRO A 695 5.18 -2.31 -21.55
N ALA A 696 5.09 -3.04 -22.68
CA ALA A 696 3.82 -3.53 -23.20
C ALA A 696 3.23 -4.63 -22.30
N GLY A 697 1.93 -4.56 -22.02
CA GLY A 697 1.24 -5.42 -21.06
C GLY A 697 1.44 -5.07 -19.58
N ALA A 698 2.19 -4.01 -19.25
CA ALA A 698 2.40 -3.57 -17.88
C ALA A 698 1.11 -3.10 -17.16
N SER A 699 1.00 -3.45 -15.88
CA SER A 699 -0.06 -3.08 -14.95
C SER A 699 0.53 -2.88 -13.54
N GLY A 700 -0.24 -2.48 -12.53
CA GLY A 700 0.27 -2.33 -11.15
C GLY A 700 1.51 -1.44 -11.04
N LEU A 701 1.46 -0.26 -11.68
CA LEU A 701 2.63 0.58 -11.92
C LEU A 701 3.08 1.35 -10.67
N TYR A 702 4.37 1.29 -10.32
CA TYR A 702 4.99 2.12 -9.28
C TYR A 702 6.25 2.79 -9.80
N LEU A 703 6.39 4.09 -9.50
CA LEU A 703 7.64 4.83 -9.64
C LEU A 703 8.46 4.67 -8.35
N ILE A 704 9.74 4.35 -8.48
CA ILE A 704 10.66 4.07 -7.37
C ILE A 704 11.90 4.95 -7.49
N ALA A 705 12.28 5.56 -6.38
CA ALA A 705 13.56 6.25 -6.20
C ALA A 705 14.45 5.43 -5.26
N GLU A 706 15.63 5.05 -5.76
CA GLU A 706 16.60 4.16 -5.09
C GLU A 706 18.05 4.57 -5.46
N THR A 707 19.04 3.84 -4.93
CA THR A 707 20.46 3.95 -5.34
C THR A 707 20.92 2.61 -5.89
N THR A 708 22.07 2.55 -6.56
CA THR A 708 22.51 1.32 -7.23
C THR A 708 23.38 0.41 -6.37
N SER A 709 24.06 0.93 -5.35
CA SER A 709 25.07 0.18 -4.57
C SER A 709 25.27 0.64 -3.12
N ASP A 710 24.50 1.61 -2.62
CA ASP A 710 24.72 2.23 -1.32
C ASP A 710 23.47 2.20 -0.43
N THR A 711 23.66 2.16 0.89
CA THR A 711 22.59 2.16 1.91
C THR A 711 22.43 3.51 2.63
N LEU A 712 23.15 4.56 2.22
CA LEU A 712 23.05 5.91 2.80
C LEU A 712 21.65 6.52 2.68
N ASP A 713 21.29 7.36 3.64
CA ASP A 713 20.06 8.15 3.62
C ASP A 713 20.19 9.28 2.56
N PHE A 714 19.15 9.47 1.73
CA PHE A 714 19.14 10.46 0.64
C PHE A 714 17.80 11.21 0.57
N CYS A 715 17.76 12.31 -0.17
CA CYS A 715 16.55 13.08 -0.43
C CYS A 715 16.21 13.08 -1.92
N ILE A 716 14.91 13.19 -2.24
CA ILE A 716 14.43 13.52 -3.58
C ILE A 716 13.52 14.75 -3.54
N ASP A 717 13.57 15.54 -4.61
CA ASP A 717 12.81 16.76 -4.81
C ASP A 717 12.45 16.94 -6.30
N GLU A 718 11.53 17.84 -6.63
CA GLU A 718 11.10 18.18 -8.00
C GLU A 718 10.82 16.94 -8.87
N VAL A 719 10.03 16.00 -8.34
CA VAL A 719 9.74 14.73 -9.03
C VAL A 719 8.53 14.91 -9.93
N ILE A 720 8.78 14.89 -11.24
CA ILE A 720 7.82 15.25 -12.28
C ILE A 720 7.66 14.08 -13.25
N ALA A 721 6.42 13.71 -13.54
CA ALA A 721 6.08 12.95 -14.74
C ALA A 721 5.34 13.86 -15.73
N ALA A 722 5.60 13.71 -17.02
CA ALA A 722 5.12 14.61 -18.05
C ALA A 722 4.91 13.91 -19.40
N THR A 723 4.37 14.63 -20.38
CA THR A 723 4.22 14.16 -21.76
C THR A 723 5.59 13.85 -22.38
N ALA A 724 5.67 12.83 -23.25
CA ALA A 724 6.91 12.51 -23.97
C ALA A 724 7.49 13.74 -24.69
N GLY A 725 8.79 13.94 -24.53
CA GLY A 725 9.52 15.09 -25.08
C GLY A 725 9.39 16.39 -24.28
N THR A 726 8.58 16.45 -23.22
CA THR A 726 8.50 17.65 -22.35
C THR A 726 9.85 17.92 -21.69
N LYS A 727 10.40 19.11 -21.94
CA LYS A 727 11.69 19.57 -21.44
C LYS A 727 11.57 20.08 -20.00
N ILE A 728 12.12 19.34 -19.05
CA ILE A 728 12.16 19.69 -17.63
C ILE A 728 13.57 20.21 -17.29
N ASP A 729 13.69 21.44 -16.79
CA ASP A 729 14.96 22.01 -16.33
C ASP A 729 15.28 21.58 -14.89
N GLY A 730 16.54 21.25 -14.62
CA GLY A 730 17.01 20.89 -13.28
C GLY A 730 18.52 21.13 -13.09
N PRO A 731 19.07 20.76 -11.92
CA PRO A 731 20.48 20.94 -11.61
C PRO A 731 21.37 20.06 -12.48
N LYS A 732 22.44 20.66 -13.04
CA LYS A 732 23.34 20.01 -13.99
C LYS A 732 24.46 19.28 -13.28
N SER A 733 24.68 18.02 -13.63
CA SER A 733 25.83 17.25 -13.12
C SER A 733 27.15 17.99 -13.39
N SER A 734 27.91 18.20 -12.31
CA SER A 734 29.24 18.80 -12.27
C SER A 734 30.35 17.75 -12.20
N VAL A 735 29.99 16.48 -11.94
CA VAL A 735 30.86 15.47 -11.38
C VAL A 735 31.71 14.80 -12.46
N LYS A 736 33.00 14.65 -12.19
CA LYS A 736 33.84 13.62 -12.82
C LYS A 736 34.14 12.55 -11.77
N PRO A 737 34.06 11.25 -12.09
CA PRO A 737 34.45 10.22 -11.14
C PRO A 737 35.93 10.38 -10.77
N ALA A 738 36.22 10.30 -9.46
CA ALA A 738 37.58 10.42 -8.95
C ALA A 738 38.44 9.26 -9.49
N THR A 739 39.57 9.58 -10.13
CA THR A 739 40.50 8.57 -10.61
C THR A 739 41.39 8.07 -9.48
N LYS A 740 41.35 6.76 -9.20
CA LYS A 740 42.19 6.11 -8.18
C LYS A 740 43.65 6.05 -8.64
N ILE A 741 44.38 7.13 -8.45
CA ILE A 741 45.81 7.24 -8.76
C ILE A 741 46.60 6.95 -7.47
N LYS A 742 47.36 5.86 -7.45
CA LYS A 742 48.20 5.49 -6.30
C LYS A 742 49.22 6.59 -6.04
N GLY A 743 49.25 7.15 -4.83
CA GLY A 743 50.12 8.28 -4.44
C GLY A 743 49.57 9.68 -4.69
N ASP A 744 48.37 9.82 -5.28
CA ASP A 744 47.60 11.07 -5.37
C ASP A 744 46.60 11.11 -4.20
N VAL A 745 46.94 11.86 -3.15
CA VAL A 745 46.29 11.81 -1.84
C VAL A 745 45.43 13.05 -1.57
N ASP A 746 45.63 14.13 -2.33
CA ASP A 746 44.74 15.32 -2.32
C ASP A 746 43.84 15.46 -3.58
N PHE A 747 43.95 14.54 -4.53
CA PHE A 747 43.12 14.40 -5.74
C PHE A 747 43.33 15.49 -6.82
N ASP A 748 44.46 16.21 -6.83
CA ASP A 748 44.80 17.16 -7.93
C ASP A 748 45.15 16.47 -9.27
N SER A 749 45.11 15.13 -9.32
CA SER A 749 45.49 14.27 -10.46
C SER A 749 46.99 14.24 -10.74
N ARG A 750 47.82 14.46 -9.71
CA ARG A 750 49.29 14.40 -9.79
C ARG A 750 49.85 13.78 -8.50
N ILE A 751 51.08 13.32 -8.58
CA ILE A 751 51.84 12.84 -7.42
C ILE A 751 52.88 13.90 -7.08
N SER A 752 52.67 14.62 -5.99
CA SER A 752 53.37 15.87 -5.66
C SER A 752 53.84 15.94 -4.20
N ILE A 753 54.48 17.06 -3.83
CA ILE A 753 54.87 17.31 -2.44
C ILE A 753 53.65 17.64 -1.54
N ALA A 754 52.52 18.05 -2.12
CA ALA A 754 51.28 18.29 -1.39
C ALA A 754 50.70 16.96 -0.87
N ASP A 755 50.67 15.92 -1.70
CA ASP A 755 50.29 14.54 -1.35
C ASP A 755 51.12 13.98 -0.20
N LEU A 756 52.43 14.26 -0.18
CA LEU A 756 53.29 13.84 0.93
C LEU A 756 52.96 14.56 2.24
N VAL A 757 52.44 15.79 2.18
CA VAL A 757 51.94 16.54 3.34
C VAL A 757 50.54 16.03 3.74
N ALA A 758 49.65 15.78 2.78
CA ALA A 758 48.33 15.21 2.98
C ALA A 758 48.41 13.82 3.64
N LEU A 759 49.23 12.91 3.09
CA LEU A 759 49.48 11.58 3.62
C LEU A 759 50.05 11.63 5.05
N LYS A 760 51.06 12.47 5.31
CA LYS A 760 51.64 12.63 6.66
C LYS A 760 50.65 13.27 7.64
N SER A 761 49.78 14.16 7.18
CA SER A 761 48.68 14.68 8.01
C SER A 761 47.63 13.59 8.29
N GLY A 762 47.26 12.79 7.29
CA GLY A 762 46.29 11.70 7.41
C GLY A 762 46.74 10.62 8.42
N ILE A 763 48.02 10.24 8.37
CA ILE A 763 48.63 9.29 9.32
C ILE A 763 48.64 9.83 10.76
N LEU A 764 48.75 11.16 10.96
CA LEU A 764 48.86 11.78 12.28
C LEU A 764 47.51 12.23 12.87
N ASN A 765 46.56 12.64 12.03
CA ASN A 765 45.34 13.36 12.42
C ASN A 765 44.05 12.71 11.90
N GLY A 766 44.13 11.70 11.02
CA GLY A 766 43.01 11.10 10.30
C GLY A 766 42.89 11.60 8.85
N PHE A 767 42.48 10.70 7.94
CA PHE A 767 42.24 11.00 6.53
C PHE A 767 40.84 11.58 6.29
N SER A 768 40.67 12.36 5.22
CA SER A 768 39.41 12.96 4.80
C SER A 768 38.50 12.04 3.98
N GLY A 769 38.69 10.72 4.03
CA GLY A 769 37.89 9.74 3.31
C GLY A 769 38.63 8.43 3.04
N ASN A 770 37.88 7.35 2.76
CA ASN A 770 38.44 6.03 2.46
C ASN A 770 39.27 6.05 1.16
N SER A 771 38.83 6.80 0.15
CA SER A 771 39.55 6.98 -1.11
C SER A 771 40.95 7.61 -0.91
N ALA A 772 41.08 8.61 -0.02
CA ALA A 772 42.37 9.25 0.27
C ALA A 772 43.33 8.31 1.02
N LYS A 773 42.79 7.52 1.95
CA LYS A 773 43.53 6.45 2.63
C LYS A 773 43.99 5.38 1.62
N SER A 774 43.12 4.97 0.68
CA SER A 774 43.42 3.95 -0.33
C SER A 774 44.44 4.40 -1.38
N ASN A 775 44.41 5.64 -1.85
CA ASN A 775 45.47 6.17 -2.70
C ASN A 775 46.78 6.37 -1.92
N GLY A 776 46.67 6.63 -0.61
CA GLY A 776 47.78 6.79 0.32
C GLY A 776 48.50 5.50 0.71
N ASP A 777 47.88 4.32 0.59
CA ASP A 777 48.56 3.02 0.66
C ASP A 777 49.35 2.83 -0.63
N VAL A 778 50.50 3.49 -0.72
CA VAL A 778 51.35 3.44 -1.91
C VAL A 778 52.12 2.14 -2.00
N ASP A 779 52.22 1.34 -0.93
CA ASP A 779 52.92 0.04 -0.96
C ASP A 779 52.05 -1.23 -0.97
N ASN A 780 50.72 -1.13 -1.11
CA ASN A 780 49.78 -2.27 -1.19
C ASN A 780 49.77 -3.18 0.06
N SER A 781 50.20 -2.67 1.23
CA SER A 781 50.25 -3.50 2.45
C SER A 781 48.87 -3.72 3.08
N GLY A 782 47.86 -2.93 2.71
CA GLY A 782 46.55 -2.85 3.37
C GLY A 782 46.51 -1.90 4.57
N GLU A 783 47.66 -1.34 4.97
CA GLU A 783 47.79 -0.42 6.11
C GLU A 783 48.50 0.88 5.71
N THR A 784 47.75 1.93 5.37
CA THR A 784 48.30 3.26 5.09
C THR A 784 49.08 3.82 6.29
N ASN A 785 50.42 3.81 6.23
CA ASN A 785 51.28 4.06 7.38
C ASN A 785 52.56 4.86 7.05
N ALA A 786 53.51 4.92 8.00
CA ALA A 786 54.78 5.63 7.83
C ALA A 786 55.68 5.04 6.72
N SER A 787 55.51 3.76 6.37
CA SER A 787 56.14 3.13 5.19
C SER A 787 55.72 3.83 3.90
N ASP A 788 54.42 4.07 3.73
CA ASP A 788 53.88 4.75 2.56
C ASP A 788 54.37 6.18 2.44
N ALA A 789 54.36 6.92 3.55
CA ALA A 789 54.91 8.27 3.60
C ALA A 789 56.42 8.30 3.27
N LEU A 790 57.16 7.21 3.54
CA LEU A 790 58.56 7.07 3.13
C LEU A 790 58.69 6.67 1.65
N ASN A 791 57.79 5.83 1.12
CA ASN A 791 57.80 5.37 -0.26
C ASN A 791 57.34 6.47 -1.24
N LEU A 792 56.30 7.23 -0.90
CA LEU A 792 55.89 8.45 -1.59
C LEU A 792 57.03 9.47 -1.60
N GLN A 793 57.75 9.65 -0.48
CA GLN A 793 58.92 10.52 -0.44
C GLN A 793 60.09 10.05 -1.32
N LYS A 794 60.34 8.73 -1.42
CA LYS A 794 61.36 8.17 -2.34
C LYS A 794 61.03 8.41 -3.81
N TYR A 795 59.75 8.27 -4.18
CA TYR A 795 59.25 8.47 -5.54
C TYR A 795 59.37 9.94 -5.98
N LEU A 796 58.93 10.87 -5.12
CA LEU A 796 59.07 12.31 -5.35
C LEU A 796 60.52 12.80 -5.44
N LEU A 797 61.46 12.07 -4.83
CA LEU A 797 62.90 12.31 -4.94
C LEU A 797 63.55 11.61 -6.15
N GLY A 798 62.79 10.89 -6.97
CA GLY A 798 63.30 10.13 -8.12
C GLY A 798 64.20 8.95 -7.75
N THR A 799 64.17 8.51 -6.49
CA THR A 799 65.00 7.38 -5.99
C THR A 799 64.37 6.01 -6.20
N ILE A 800 63.06 5.98 -6.47
CA ILE A 800 62.32 4.87 -7.07
C ILE A 800 61.44 5.44 -8.19
N THR A 801 61.24 4.68 -9.27
CA THR A 801 60.42 5.09 -10.44
C THR A 801 59.01 4.49 -10.43
N GLU A 802 58.75 3.60 -9.48
CA GLU A 802 57.51 2.88 -9.21
C GLU A 802 57.42 2.65 -7.70
N PHE A 803 56.23 2.45 -7.15
CA PHE A 803 56.08 2.12 -5.73
C PHE A 803 56.33 0.63 -5.48
N PRO A 804 56.71 0.23 -4.25
CA PRO A 804 56.77 -1.17 -3.89
C PRO A 804 55.38 -1.83 -3.96
N ASP A 805 55.38 -3.15 -4.06
CA ASP A 805 54.19 -3.97 -3.82
C ASP A 805 54.49 -4.96 -2.69
N ASN A 806 53.93 -4.67 -1.52
CA ASN A 806 54.03 -5.43 -0.29
C ASN A 806 52.75 -6.24 -0.02
N THR A 807 51.91 -6.50 -1.04
CA THR A 807 50.68 -7.31 -0.93
C THR A 807 50.95 -8.55 -0.06
N PRO A 808 50.26 -8.71 1.08
CA PRO A 808 50.52 -9.82 2.00
C PRO A 808 50.39 -11.18 1.30
N ALA A 809 51.43 -12.01 1.40
CA ALA A 809 51.49 -13.30 0.74
C ALA A 809 50.30 -14.19 1.11
N GLU A 810 49.67 -14.81 0.11
CA GLU A 810 48.43 -15.55 0.29
C GLU A 810 48.57 -16.73 1.28
N PRO A 811 47.53 -17.03 2.09
CA PRO A 811 47.40 -18.33 2.71
C PRO A 811 47.21 -19.39 1.62
N GLU A 812 47.91 -20.53 1.72
CA GLU A 812 47.90 -21.57 0.69
C GLU A 812 46.48 -22.07 0.33
N PRO A 813 46.25 -22.48 -0.93
CA PRO A 813 44.95 -22.98 -1.37
C PRO A 813 44.51 -24.24 -0.61
N VAL A 814 43.21 -24.33 -0.40
CA VAL A 814 42.52 -25.49 0.20
C VAL A 814 42.85 -26.76 -0.59
N LYS A 815 43.43 -27.76 0.08
CA LYS A 815 43.96 -28.97 -0.58
C LYS A 815 42.90 -30.07 -0.71
N SER A 816 42.21 -30.05 -1.84
CA SER A 816 41.45 -31.21 -2.34
C SER A 816 42.38 -32.37 -2.68
N ASN A 817 41.99 -33.60 -2.34
CA ASN A 817 42.70 -34.83 -2.73
C ASN A 817 42.09 -35.50 -3.97
N PHE A 818 41.02 -34.92 -4.54
CA PHE A 818 40.33 -35.49 -5.70
C PHE A 818 41.10 -35.23 -7.00
N ASN A 819 41.23 -36.26 -7.83
CA ASN A 819 41.96 -36.17 -9.10
C ASN A 819 41.06 -35.64 -10.23
N TYR A 820 40.80 -34.34 -10.20
CA TYR A 820 40.02 -33.62 -11.20
C TYR A 820 40.51 -33.83 -12.64
N ASN A 821 39.60 -34.20 -13.55
CA ASN A 821 39.86 -34.09 -14.98
C ASN A 821 39.44 -32.70 -15.47
N ALA A 822 40.42 -31.79 -15.63
CA ALA A 822 40.20 -30.45 -16.18
C ALA A 822 39.56 -30.45 -17.60
N ASN A 823 39.64 -31.56 -18.33
CA ASN A 823 38.99 -31.77 -19.63
C ASN A 823 37.68 -32.58 -19.47
N LEU A 824 36.82 -32.22 -18.51
CA LEU A 824 35.50 -32.82 -18.37
C LEU A 824 34.66 -32.53 -19.63
N GLN A 825 34.01 -33.57 -20.16
CA GLN A 825 33.12 -33.50 -21.31
C GLN A 825 31.89 -34.36 -21.04
N TYR A 826 30.76 -33.97 -21.62
CA TYR A 826 29.49 -34.67 -21.43
C TYR A 826 29.57 -36.14 -21.87
N LYS A 827 29.16 -37.05 -20.97
CA LYS A 827 28.88 -38.46 -21.27
C LYS A 827 27.48 -38.83 -20.78
N ALA A 828 26.70 -39.50 -21.62
CA ALA A 828 25.48 -40.13 -21.16
C ALA A 828 25.84 -41.21 -20.12
N ALA A 829 25.18 -41.16 -18.96
CA ALA A 829 25.33 -42.19 -17.92
C ALA A 829 24.94 -43.56 -18.51
N PRO A 830 25.77 -44.62 -18.38
CA PRO A 830 25.50 -45.91 -18.99
C PRO A 830 24.18 -46.55 -18.52
N ASP A 831 23.48 -47.27 -19.40
CA ASP A 831 22.21 -47.97 -19.10
C ASP A 831 22.24 -48.87 -17.85
N SER A 832 23.41 -49.27 -17.36
CA SER A 832 23.56 -50.00 -16.10
C SER A 832 23.14 -49.19 -14.87
N TYR A 833 23.32 -47.86 -14.89
CA TYR A 833 22.99 -46.98 -13.75
C TYR A 833 21.49 -46.78 -13.55
N PHE A 834 20.66 -47.14 -14.54
CA PHE A 834 19.19 -47.07 -14.45
C PHE A 834 18.55 -48.45 -14.27
N LYS A 835 19.34 -49.45 -13.82
CA LYS A 835 18.85 -50.79 -13.46
C LYS A 835 18.84 -50.92 -11.94
N GLN A 836 17.81 -51.60 -11.43
CA GLN A 836 17.63 -51.80 -9.99
C GLN A 836 18.90 -52.40 -9.37
N PRO A 837 19.54 -51.73 -8.40
CA PRO A 837 20.71 -52.27 -7.71
C PRO A 837 20.31 -53.41 -6.76
N ALA A 838 21.28 -54.24 -6.36
CA ALA A 838 21.06 -55.29 -5.38
C ALA A 838 20.79 -54.74 -3.96
N ASN A 839 21.26 -53.52 -3.70
CA ASN A 839 21.11 -52.77 -2.46
C ASN A 839 20.55 -51.39 -2.85
N HIS A 840 19.42 -50.98 -2.27
CA HIS A 840 18.67 -49.79 -2.69
C HIS A 840 18.50 -48.82 -1.51
N GLY A 841 18.57 -47.52 -1.78
CA GLY A 841 18.31 -46.47 -0.80
C GLY A 841 16.86 -46.48 -0.26
N THR A 842 16.55 -45.51 0.59
CA THR A 842 15.20 -45.32 1.12
C THR A 842 14.77 -43.89 0.89
N VAL A 843 13.81 -43.69 -0.03
CA VAL A 843 13.17 -42.39 -0.23
C VAL A 843 11.99 -42.27 0.74
N VAL A 844 11.93 -41.17 1.49
CA VAL A 844 10.81 -40.84 2.40
C VAL A 844 10.17 -39.50 2.03
N LYS A 845 8.84 -39.43 2.06
CA LYS A 845 8.12 -38.15 1.97
C LYS A 845 8.06 -37.50 3.35
N GLU A 846 8.44 -36.23 3.43
CA GLU A 846 8.47 -35.45 4.65
C GLU A 846 7.61 -34.19 4.53
N SER A 847 6.97 -33.79 5.63
CA SER A 847 6.18 -32.56 5.71
C SER A 847 6.79 -31.60 6.73
N TYR A 848 6.84 -30.32 6.38
CA TYR A 848 7.47 -29.25 7.16
C TYR A 848 6.66 -27.96 7.08
N SER A 849 6.87 -27.09 8.07
CA SER A 849 6.34 -25.72 8.05
C SER A 849 7.31 -24.80 7.31
N SER A 850 6.86 -24.36 6.15
CA SER A 850 7.46 -23.32 5.31
C SER A 850 7.09 -21.93 5.82
N ILE A 851 7.82 -20.92 5.36
CA ILE A 851 7.40 -19.51 5.43
C ILE A 851 6.00 -19.26 4.84
N ASN A 852 5.54 -20.11 3.91
CA ASN A 852 4.21 -20.04 3.26
C ASN A 852 3.32 -21.25 3.61
N GLY A 853 3.20 -21.57 4.90
CA GLY A 853 2.33 -22.64 5.40
C GLY A 853 2.99 -24.03 5.38
N ASN A 854 2.22 -25.11 5.29
CA ASN A 854 2.80 -26.46 5.30
C ASN A 854 3.06 -26.98 3.87
N LYS A 855 4.30 -27.44 3.62
CA LYS A 855 4.76 -28.06 2.37
C LYS A 855 5.33 -29.45 2.61
N ASN A 856 5.64 -30.16 1.52
CA ASN A 856 6.37 -31.42 1.55
C ASN A 856 7.70 -31.33 0.81
N MET A 857 8.56 -32.31 1.06
CA MET A 857 9.75 -32.64 0.28
C MET A 857 9.88 -34.17 0.23
N TYR A 858 10.66 -34.72 -0.71
CA TYR A 858 11.15 -36.10 -0.59
C TYR A 858 12.63 -36.09 -0.18
N VAL A 859 13.05 -37.10 0.58
CA VAL A 859 14.42 -37.27 1.06
C VAL A 859 14.88 -38.68 0.73
N TYR A 860 15.84 -38.81 -0.18
CA TYR A 860 16.59 -40.04 -0.41
C TYR A 860 17.67 -40.19 0.68
N LEU A 861 17.67 -41.35 1.32
CA LEU A 861 18.71 -41.82 2.22
C LEU A 861 19.47 -42.98 1.56
N PRO A 862 20.82 -42.99 1.60
CA PRO A 862 21.58 -44.04 0.94
C PRO A 862 21.41 -45.40 1.62
N TYR A 863 21.61 -46.49 0.87
CA TYR A 863 21.52 -47.84 1.44
C TYR A 863 22.43 -47.99 2.68
N GLY A 864 21.86 -48.48 3.78
CA GLY A 864 22.58 -48.61 5.05
C GLY A 864 22.82 -47.28 5.78
N TYR A 865 22.01 -46.25 5.52
CA TYR A 865 22.02 -44.98 6.26
C TYR A 865 22.01 -45.19 7.79
N ASP A 866 23.00 -44.61 8.46
CA ASP A 866 23.33 -44.83 9.86
C ASP A 866 23.47 -43.46 10.55
N LYS A 867 22.62 -43.19 11.55
CA LYS A 867 22.61 -41.91 12.27
C LYS A 867 23.89 -41.62 13.07
N SER A 868 24.80 -42.57 13.23
CA SER A 868 26.12 -42.34 13.82
C SER A 868 27.16 -41.78 12.83
N LYS A 869 26.91 -41.90 11.53
CA LYS A 869 27.75 -41.34 10.45
C LYS A 869 27.30 -39.94 10.07
N LYS A 870 28.09 -39.25 9.24
CA LYS A 870 27.85 -37.90 8.75
C LYS A 870 27.81 -37.89 7.23
N TYR A 871 26.78 -37.27 6.67
CA TYR A 871 26.48 -37.28 5.24
C TYR A 871 26.47 -35.86 4.68
N ASN A 872 26.99 -35.70 3.45
CA ASN A 872 26.78 -34.49 2.65
C ASN A 872 25.30 -34.41 2.23
N VAL A 873 24.82 -33.20 1.90
CA VAL A 873 23.44 -32.97 1.45
C VAL A 873 23.43 -32.27 0.09
N PHE A 874 22.72 -32.87 -0.86
CA PHE A 874 22.41 -32.24 -2.15
C PHE A 874 20.90 -31.91 -2.21
N TYR A 875 20.58 -30.63 -2.32
CA TYR A 875 19.22 -30.15 -2.52
C TYR A 875 18.95 -30.00 -4.02
N LEU A 876 18.04 -30.80 -4.57
CA LEU A 876 17.74 -30.88 -6.00
C LEU A 876 16.32 -30.37 -6.29
N MET A 877 16.21 -29.19 -6.91
CA MET A 877 14.93 -28.56 -7.24
C MET A 877 14.38 -29.01 -8.61
N HIS A 878 13.07 -29.19 -8.68
CA HIS A 878 12.34 -29.57 -9.89
C HIS A 878 12.18 -28.41 -10.89
N GLY A 879 11.70 -28.71 -12.10
CA GLY A 879 11.40 -27.75 -13.15
C GLY A 879 10.02 -27.08 -13.04
N GLY A 880 9.70 -26.21 -14.00
CA GLY A 880 8.41 -25.53 -14.07
C GLY A 880 7.25 -26.49 -14.36
N GLY A 881 6.15 -26.38 -13.62
CA GLY A 881 5.00 -27.29 -13.75
C GLY A 881 5.17 -28.66 -13.09
N GLU A 882 6.27 -28.89 -12.38
CA GLU A 882 6.62 -30.15 -11.69
C GLU A 882 6.40 -30.05 -10.17
N SER A 883 6.80 -31.06 -9.38
CA SER A 883 6.62 -31.09 -7.92
C SER A 883 7.78 -31.74 -7.17
N GLU A 884 7.68 -31.82 -5.83
CA GLU A 884 8.66 -32.48 -4.97
C GLU A 884 8.89 -33.98 -5.30
N GLU A 885 7.99 -34.57 -6.10
CA GLU A 885 7.91 -35.99 -6.41
C GLU A 885 8.73 -36.39 -7.64
N THR A 886 8.95 -35.47 -8.59
CA THR A 886 9.39 -35.77 -9.97
C THR A 886 10.66 -36.62 -10.05
N CYS A 887 11.69 -36.28 -9.27
CA CYS A 887 13.01 -36.94 -9.37
C CYS A 887 13.01 -38.41 -8.92
N PHE A 888 12.06 -38.82 -8.07
CA PHE A 888 12.04 -40.15 -7.43
C PHE A 888 10.78 -40.97 -7.74
N ASN A 889 9.66 -40.35 -8.14
CA ASN A 889 8.41 -41.07 -8.43
C ASN A 889 8.16 -41.30 -9.93
N ASP A 890 8.93 -40.69 -10.85
CA ASP A 890 8.84 -40.96 -12.29
C ASP A 890 9.85 -42.04 -12.73
N ASN A 891 9.31 -43.21 -13.11
CA ASN A 891 10.02 -44.38 -13.63
C ASN A 891 10.87 -44.11 -14.90
N ASN A 892 10.71 -42.95 -15.55
CA ASN A 892 11.55 -42.53 -16.68
C ASN A 892 12.82 -41.80 -16.23
N ILE A 893 12.83 -41.21 -15.03
CA ILE A 893 13.89 -40.33 -14.52
C ILE A 893 14.85 -41.11 -13.63
N ASN A 894 14.35 -41.75 -12.56
CA ASN A 894 15.09 -42.67 -11.67
C ASN A 894 16.38 -42.09 -11.06
N ILE A 895 16.32 -40.91 -10.41
CA ILE A 895 17.51 -40.30 -9.78
C ILE A 895 18.03 -41.16 -8.61
N ASP A 896 17.14 -41.75 -7.82
CA ASP A 896 17.44 -42.68 -6.73
C ASP A 896 18.21 -43.93 -7.18
N ILE A 897 17.75 -44.59 -8.24
CA ILE A 897 18.42 -45.77 -8.82
C ILE A 897 19.79 -45.38 -9.38
N MET A 898 19.91 -44.19 -9.97
CA MET A 898 21.19 -43.66 -10.47
C MET A 898 22.17 -43.39 -9.32
N LEU A 899 21.71 -42.73 -8.24
CA LEU A 899 22.51 -42.46 -7.04
C LEU A 899 23.00 -43.75 -6.37
N ASP A 900 22.14 -44.75 -6.20
CA ASP A 900 22.56 -46.05 -5.64
C ASP A 900 23.63 -46.72 -6.49
N ASN A 901 23.53 -46.67 -7.82
CA ASN A 901 24.53 -47.24 -8.71
C ASN A 901 25.84 -46.43 -8.70
N MET A 902 25.79 -45.10 -8.59
CA MET A 902 26.98 -44.24 -8.42
C MET A 902 27.69 -44.53 -7.08
N ILE A 903 26.94 -44.70 -5.99
CA ILE A 903 27.48 -45.09 -4.68
C ILE A 903 28.07 -46.50 -4.73
N ALA A 904 27.38 -47.46 -5.36
CA ALA A 904 27.82 -48.85 -5.44
C ALA A 904 29.08 -49.06 -6.30
N ASN A 905 29.30 -48.21 -7.32
CA ASN A 905 30.50 -48.21 -8.15
C ASN A 905 31.65 -47.35 -7.58
N GLY A 906 31.37 -46.52 -6.57
CA GLY A 906 32.34 -45.59 -5.98
C GLY A 906 32.56 -44.30 -6.77
N ASP A 907 31.59 -43.89 -7.61
CA ASP A 907 31.61 -42.59 -8.31
C ASP A 907 31.33 -41.42 -7.35
N ILE A 908 30.57 -41.66 -6.26
CA ILE A 908 30.27 -40.69 -5.19
C ILE A 908 30.25 -41.37 -3.82
N GLU A 909 30.57 -40.62 -2.76
CA GLU A 909 30.33 -41.04 -1.38
C GLU A 909 28.81 -41.09 -1.06
N PRO A 910 28.36 -41.94 -0.12
CA PRO A 910 26.98 -41.94 0.35
C PRO A 910 26.54 -40.56 0.85
N MET A 911 25.45 -40.03 0.31
CA MET A 911 24.93 -38.70 0.64
C MET A 911 23.40 -38.68 0.72
N ILE A 912 22.86 -37.67 1.40
CA ILE A 912 21.42 -37.39 1.46
C ILE A 912 21.05 -36.52 0.26
N VAL A 913 19.98 -36.85 -0.45
CA VAL A 913 19.45 -36.02 -1.54
C VAL A 913 18.02 -35.61 -1.23
N VAL A 914 17.74 -34.32 -1.30
CA VAL A 914 16.45 -33.72 -0.90
C VAL A 914 15.82 -33.04 -2.10
N THR A 915 14.54 -33.35 -2.37
CA THR A 915 13.75 -32.67 -3.40
C THR A 915 12.66 -31.83 -2.74
N PRO A 916 12.94 -30.53 -2.45
CA PRO A 916 11.93 -29.59 -2.00
C PRO A 916 11.05 -29.13 -3.17
N THR A 917 10.12 -28.21 -2.91
CA THR A 917 9.29 -27.59 -3.96
C THR A 917 9.12 -26.09 -3.75
N PHE A 918 9.36 -25.31 -4.81
CA PHE A 918 8.96 -23.90 -4.86
C PHE A 918 7.46 -23.71 -5.07
N ASN A 919 6.68 -24.77 -5.31
CA ASN A 919 5.22 -24.64 -5.40
C ASN A 919 4.67 -24.08 -4.08
N LYS A 920 3.86 -23.03 -4.16
CA LYS A 920 3.40 -22.20 -3.01
C LYS A 920 4.50 -21.38 -2.31
N ALA A 921 5.66 -21.15 -2.93
CA ALA A 921 6.45 -19.94 -2.65
C ALA A 921 5.95 -18.79 -3.56
N PRO A 922 6.29 -17.51 -3.27
CA PRO A 922 5.82 -16.37 -4.06
C PRO A 922 6.37 -16.37 -5.50
N SER A 923 7.60 -16.90 -5.68
CA SER A 923 8.20 -17.24 -6.96
C SER A 923 9.22 -18.37 -6.76
N ALA A 924 9.70 -18.97 -7.86
CA ALA A 924 10.83 -19.91 -7.79
C ALA A 924 12.13 -19.22 -7.33
N ASP A 925 12.29 -17.93 -7.64
CA ASP A 925 13.44 -17.14 -7.21
C ASP A 925 13.42 -16.87 -5.70
N GLY A 926 12.23 -16.61 -5.12
CA GLY A 926 12.06 -16.39 -3.68
C GLY A 926 12.38 -17.62 -2.78
N VAL A 927 12.60 -18.81 -3.36
CA VAL A 927 12.82 -20.04 -2.58
C VAL A 927 14.13 -20.03 -1.78
N TRP A 928 15.09 -19.15 -2.08
CA TRP A 928 16.32 -19.02 -1.28
C TRP A 928 16.01 -18.68 0.19
N GLU A 929 14.97 -17.88 0.43
CA GLU A 929 14.58 -17.49 1.79
C GLU A 929 14.02 -18.70 2.56
N GLU A 930 13.19 -19.49 1.89
CA GLU A 930 12.64 -20.74 2.42
C GLU A 930 13.73 -21.80 2.66
N MET A 931 14.76 -21.85 1.80
CA MET A 931 15.93 -22.70 2.00
C MET A 931 16.64 -22.37 3.32
N ARG A 932 16.90 -21.08 3.57
CA ARG A 932 17.55 -20.59 4.79
C ARG A 932 16.67 -20.73 6.04
N LYS A 933 15.39 -20.33 5.96
CA LYS A 933 14.48 -20.23 7.12
C LYS A 933 13.77 -21.54 7.48
N SER A 934 13.56 -22.45 6.54
CA SER A 934 12.73 -23.65 6.75
C SER A 934 13.40 -24.96 6.32
N ILE A 935 13.84 -25.09 5.07
CA ILE A 935 14.22 -26.40 4.49
C ILE A 935 15.54 -26.92 5.07
N ILE A 936 16.60 -26.10 5.11
CA ILE A 936 17.89 -26.52 5.68
C ILE A 936 17.74 -26.79 7.20
N PRO A 937 17.14 -25.89 8.02
CA PRO A 937 16.87 -26.18 9.42
C PRO A 937 16.06 -27.46 9.67
N TYR A 938 15.04 -27.74 8.84
CA TYR A 938 14.23 -28.95 9.00
C TYR A 938 15.01 -30.24 8.72
N VAL A 939 15.70 -30.31 7.58
CA VAL A 939 16.46 -31.51 7.17
C VAL A 939 17.62 -31.75 8.13
N GLU A 940 18.39 -30.72 8.43
CA GLU A 940 19.66 -30.87 9.15
C GLU A 940 19.49 -30.89 10.67
N GLY A 941 18.31 -30.50 11.18
CA GLY A 941 17.86 -30.83 12.53
C GLY A 941 17.33 -32.28 12.69
N LYS A 942 17.08 -33.00 11.58
CA LYS A 942 16.40 -34.31 11.58
C LYS A 942 17.29 -35.49 11.13
N TYR A 943 18.18 -35.26 10.19
CA TYR A 943 19.12 -36.23 9.62
C TYR A 943 20.57 -35.92 10.04
N SER A 944 21.47 -36.91 9.95
CA SER A 944 22.84 -36.75 10.43
C SER A 944 23.76 -36.11 9.37
N THR A 945 23.66 -34.80 9.25
CA THR A 945 24.52 -33.98 8.37
C THR A 945 25.71 -33.43 9.14
N TYR A 946 26.67 -32.82 8.46
CA TYR A 946 27.84 -32.18 9.09
C TYR A 946 27.53 -30.93 9.91
N ALA A 947 26.30 -30.38 9.86
CA ALA A 947 25.86 -29.35 10.78
C ALA A 947 25.86 -29.87 12.23
N LYS A 948 26.30 -29.03 13.18
CA LYS A 948 26.26 -29.36 14.62
C LYS A 948 24.91 -29.06 15.24
N SER A 949 24.24 -28.02 14.73
CA SER A 949 22.88 -27.63 15.06
C SER A 949 22.27 -26.84 13.90
N THR A 950 21.01 -26.43 14.04
CA THR A 950 20.31 -25.55 13.09
C THR A 950 20.62 -24.06 13.30
N SER A 951 21.58 -23.70 14.17
CA SER A 951 22.03 -22.32 14.34
C SER A 951 22.69 -21.82 13.05
N ILE A 952 22.52 -20.54 12.72
CA ILE A 952 23.06 -19.97 11.46
C ILE A 952 24.59 -20.10 11.39
N GLU A 953 25.29 -19.99 12.52
CA GLU A 953 26.75 -20.15 12.56
C GLU A 953 27.19 -21.61 12.37
N ASP A 954 26.43 -22.60 12.87
CA ASP A 954 26.70 -24.01 12.57
C ASP A 954 26.37 -24.37 11.11
N LEU A 955 25.35 -23.76 10.52
CA LEU A 955 24.99 -23.94 9.11
C LEU A 955 26.02 -23.31 8.16
N LYS A 956 26.57 -22.13 8.51
CA LYS A 956 27.72 -21.51 7.83
C LYS A 956 28.97 -22.38 7.95
N ALA A 957 29.30 -22.81 9.17
CA ALA A 957 30.46 -23.66 9.44
C ALA A 957 30.41 -25.03 8.73
N SER A 958 29.23 -25.46 8.26
CA SER A 958 29.04 -26.70 7.50
C SER A 958 28.78 -26.49 6.00
N ARG A 959 28.97 -25.27 5.45
CA ARG A 959 28.63 -24.94 4.04
C ARG A 959 29.32 -25.83 3.00
N TYR A 960 30.53 -26.31 3.28
CA TYR A 960 31.30 -27.24 2.44
C TYR A 960 30.73 -28.68 2.38
N HIS A 961 29.66 -28.97 3.12
CA HIS A 961 28.92 -30.24 3.05
C HIS A 961 27.53 -30.08 2.41
N ARG A 962 27.26 -28.92 1.79
CA ARG A 962 25.96 -28.57 1.23
C ARG A 962 26.07 -28.12 -0.23
N ALA A 963 25.32 -28.81 -1.09
CA ALA A 963 25.16 -28.46 -2.49
C ALA A 963 23.69 -28.14 -2.81
N TYR A 964 23.45 -27.22 -3.74
CA TYR A 964 22.14 -26.95 -4.31
C TYR A 964 22.20 -27.07 -5.83
N GLY A 965 21.16 -27.62 -6.45
CA GLY A 965 21.02 -27.66 -7.89
C GLY A 965 19.56 -27.78 -8.31
N GLY A 966 19.30 -27.71 -9.60
CA GLY A 966 17.94 -27.88 -10.11
C GLY A 966 17.83 -27.68 -11.61
N PHE A 967 16.73 -28.19 -12.15
CA PHE A 967 16.41 -28.15 -13.57
C PHE A 967 15.50 -26.96 -13.91
N SER A 968 15.69 -26.32 -15.07
CA SER A 968 14.75 -25.34 -15.61
C SER A 968 14.52 -24.16 -14.64
N MET A 969 13.31 -23.95 -14.13
CA MET A 969 13.04 -22.99 -13.04
C MET A 969 13.83 -23.29 -11.75
N GLY A 970 14.11 -24.56 -11.45
CA GLY A 970 15.05 -24.96 -10.40
C GLY A 970 16.52 -24.64 -10.71
N GLY A 971 16.86 -24.49 -11.99
CA GLY A 971 18.14 -23.93 -12.44
C GLY A 971 18.21 -22.43 -12.15
N GLY A 972 17.13 -21.69 -12.41
CA GLY A 972 16.96 -20.29 -11.97
C GLY A 972 17.10 -20.16 -10.45
N SER A 973 16.35 -20.96 -9.68
CA SER A 973 16.43 -20.94 -8.21
C SER A 973 17.78 -21.39 -7.64
N THR A 974 18.61 -22.08 -8.43
CA THR A 974 20.02 -22.36 -8.08
C THR A 974 20.85 -21.08 -8.09
N TRP A 975 20.66 -20.22 -9.09
CA TRP A 975 21.29 -18.89 -9.10
C TRP A 975 20.72 -17.98 -8.02
N ALA A 976 19.42 -18.06 -7.71
CA ALA A 976 18.83 -17.35 -6.57
C ALA A 976 19.47 -17.77 -5.23
N ASN A 977 19.77 -19.07 -5.06
CA ASN A 977 20.50 -19.57 -3.89
C ASN A 977 22.00 -19.19 -3.91
N PHE A 978 22.64 -19.09 -5.08
CA PHE A 978 23.98 -18.51 -5.16
C PHE A 978 23.96 -17.05 -4.69
N ASN A 979 23.04 -16.25 -5.23
CA ASN A 979 22.95 -14.82 -4.96
C ASN A 979 22.68 -14.47 -3.49
N ASN A 980 21.98 -15.33 -2.74
CA ASN A 980 21.48 -15.01 -1.40
C ASN A 980 21.89 -15.99 -0.28
N ASN A 981 22.47 -17.16 -0.59
CA ASN A 981 22.81 -18.22 0.39
C ASN A 981 24.26 -18.74 0.29
N LEU A 982 25.16 -17.98 -0.35
CA LEU A 982 26.60 -18.29 -0.44
C LEU A 982 27.27 -18.57 0.92
N ASP A 983 26.83 -17.93 2.00
CA ASP A 983 27.34 -18.15 3.36
C ASP A 983 26.98 -19.52 3.94
N ILE A 984 25.94 -20.19 3.43
CA ILE A 984 25.46 -21.50 3.90
C ILE A 984 25.51 -22.60 2.84
N ILE A 985 25.80 -22.32 1.57
CA ILE A 985 25.94 -23.30 0.49
C ILE A 985 27.26 -23.03 -0.25
N ALA A 986 28.08 -24.07 -0.47
CA ALA A 986 29.35 -23.94 -1.19
C ALA A 986 29.28 -24.40 -2.65
N TYR A 987 28.43 -25.37 -2.99
CA TYR A 987 28.39 -25.99 -4.32
C TYR A 987 27.05 -25.78 -5.03
N PHE A 988 27.09 -25.39 -6.31
CA PHE A 988 25.91 -24.97 -7.09
C PHE A 988 25.86 -25.66 -8.47
N MET A 989 24.78 -26.38 -8.75
CA MET A 989 24.56 -27.16 -9.98
C MET A 989 23.31 -26.69 -10.75
N PRO A 990 23.37 -25.56 -11.45
CA PRO A 990 22.26 -25.07 -12.29
C PRO A 990 22.20 -25.87 -13.60
N LEU A 991 21.06 -26.52 -13.85
CA LEU A 991 20.86 -27.41 -15.00
C LEU A 991 19.79 -26.83 -15.93
N SER A 992 20.18 -26.45 -17.15
CA SER A 992 19.30 -25.82 -18.15
C SER A 992 18.46 -24.67 -17.57
N GLY A 993 19.12 -23.75 -16.86
CA GLY A 993 18.50 -22.57 -16.26
C GLY A 993 19.54 -21.46 -16.02
N HIS A 994 19.12 -20.22 -16.21
CA HIS A 994 19.95 -19.02 -16.06
C HIS A 994 19.42 -18.15 -14.90
N CYS A 995 20.24 -17.23 -14.39
CA CYS A 995 19.78 -16.20 -13.45
C CYS A 995 18.91 -15.20 -14.22
N TRP A 996 17.67 -14.99 -13.81
CA TRP A 996 16.73 -14.12 -14.55
C TRP A 996 17.15 -12.64 -14.51
N ASP A 997 17.83 -12.18 -13.45
CA ASP A 997 18.49 -10.86 -13.42
C ASP A 997 19.83 -10.80 -14.22
N GLY A 998 20.20 -11.89 -14.88
CA GLY A 998 21.43 -12.00 -15.66
C GLY A 998 22.72 -12.14 -14.83
N ALA A 999 23.85 -12.16 -15.56
CA ALA A 999 25.17 -12.44 -14.98
C ALA A 999 25.62 -11.39 -13.94
N GLY A 1000 25.20 -10.13 -14.08
CA GLY A 1000 25.62 -9.03 -13.20
C GLY A 1000 25.28 -9.27 -11.74
N LYS A 1001 24.09 -9.82 -11.43
CA LYS A 1001 23.70 -10.14 -10.05
C LYS A 1001 24.56 -11.27 -9.45
N VAL A 1002 24.89 -12.28 -10.25
CA VAL A 1002 25.78 -13.39 -9.86
C VAL A 1002 27.20 -12.90 -9.60
N ILE A 1003 27.72 -12.02 -10.46
CA ILE A 1003 29.04 -11.40 -10.31
C ILE A 1003 29.08 -10.51 -9.06
N ASN A 1004 28.06 -9.69 -8.85
CA ASN A 1004 27.98 -8.78 -7.69
C ASN A 1004 27.80 -9.56 -6.39
N ALA A 1005 26.97 -10.61 -6.35
CA ALA A 1005 26.83 -11.47 -5.17
C ALA A 1005 28.16 -12.14 -4.80
N ALA A 1006 28.91 -12.63 -5.79
CA ALA A 1006 30.25 -13.16 -5.56
C ALA A 1006 31.19 -12.12 -4.94
N LYS A 1007 31.25 -10.90 -5.51
CA LYS A 1007 32.12 -9.80 -5.02
C LYS A 1007 31.74 -9.32 -3.62
N SER A 1008 30.44 -9.08 -3.38
CA SER A 1008 29.94 -8.59 -2.10
C SER A 1008 29.92 -9.64 -0.98
N SER A 1009 30.01 -10.94 -1.31
CA SER A 1009 30.03 -12.00 -0.30
C SER A 1009 31.30 -12.04 0.57
N GLY A 1010 32.40 -11.46 0.08
CA GLY A 1010 33.71 -11.55 0.73
C GLY A 1010 34.41 -12.91 0.60
N PHE A 1011 33.76 -13.92 0.01
CA PHE A 1011 34.38 -15.23 -0.25
C PHE A 1011 35.36 -15.17 -1.42
N LYS A 1012 36.48 -15.88 -1.28
CA LYS A 1012 37.47 -16.03 -2.35
C LYS A 1012 36.98 -17.01 -3.42
N GLN A 1013 37.64 -16.99 -4.59
CA GLN A 1013 37.30 -17.87 -5.70
C GLN A 1013 37.30 -19.35 -5.30
N ASN A 1014 38.22 -19.77 -4.43
CA ASN A 1014 38.34 -21.16 -3.95
C ASN A 1014 37.43 -21.49 -2.75
N GLU A 1015 36.34 -20.73 -2.55
CA GLU A 1015 35.39 -20.93 -1.45
C GLU A 1015 33.92 -21.12 -1.91
N TYR A 1016 33.67 -21.19 -3.22
CA TYR A 1016 32.38 -21.59 -3.80
C TYR A 1016 32.61 -22.21 -5.17
N PHE A 1017 31.73 -23.10 -5.61
CA PHE A 1017 31.95 -23.91 -6.81
C PHE A 1017 30.66 -24.05 -7.62
N VAL A 1018 30.73 -23.78 -8.92
CA VAL A 1018 29.60 -23.78 -9.85
C VAL A 1018 29.89 -24.72 -11.01
N LEU A 1019 29.12 -25.80 -11.12
CA LEU A 1019 29.16 -26.71 -12.26
C LEU A 1019 27.80 -26.67 -12.97
N ALA A 1020 27.73 -25.79 -13.97
CA ALA A 1020 26.54 -25.54 -14.76
C ALA A 1020 26.47 -26.51 -15.96
N ALA A 1021 25.27 -26.90 -16.41
CA ALA A 1021 25.14 -27.80 -17.57
C ALA A 1021 23.85 -27.57 -18.36
N THR A 1022 23.88 -27.78 -19.68
CA THR A 1022 22.68 -27.75 -20.54
C THR A 1022 22.93 -28.43 -21.90
N GLY A 1023 21.87 -28.65 -22.67
CA GLY A 1023 21.92 -29.25 -24.01
C GLY A 1023 21.97 -28.21 -25.13
N THR A 1024 22.61 -28.51 -26.26
CA THR A 1024 22.68 -27.56 -27.40
C THR A 1024 21.39 -27.42 -28.21
N GLU A 1025 20.36 -28.20 -27.87
CA GLU A 1025 18.99 -28.11 -28.42
C GLU A 1025 17.97 -27.87 -27.27
N ASP A 1026 18.46 -27.39 -26.12
CA ASP A 1026 17.67 -27.04 -24.95
C ASP A 1026 17.20 -25.57 -25.05
N ILE A 1027 15.93 -25.30 -24.69
CA ILE A 1027 15.36 -23.95 -24.72
C ILE A 1027 16.07 -22.96 -23.78
N ALA A 1028 16.81 -23.45 -22.79
CA ALA A 1028 17.62 -22.63 -21.90
C ALA A 1028 18.98 -22.22 -22.52
N TYR A 1029 19.45 -22.90 -23.58
CA TYR A 1029 20.79 -22.71 -24.15
C TYR A 1029 21.06 -21.25 -24.55
N GLU A 1030 20.11 -20.63 -25.25
CA GLU A 1030 20.25 -19.26 -25.76
C GLU A 1030 20.39 -18.20 -24.65
N ASN A 1031 19.89 -18.46 -23.44
CA ASN A 1031 19.98 -17.56 -22.29
C ASN A 1031 21.13 -17.93 -21.34
N MET A 1032 21.40 -19.22 -21.16
CA MET A 1032 22.41 -19.75 -20.24
C MET A 1032 23.83 -19.58 -20.77
N VAL A 1033 24.05 -19.76 -22.08
CA VAL A 1033 25.39 -19.63 -22.70
C VAL A 1033 25.93 -18.20 -22.66
N PRO A 1034 25.17 -17.14 -23.00
CA PRO A 1034 25.63 -15.76 -22.83
C PRO A 1034 25.95 -15.44 -21.37
N MET A 1035 25.11 -15.88 -20.42
CA MET A 1035 25.33 -15.63 -19.01
C MET A 1035 26.64 -16.26 -18.50
N ILE A 1036 26.85 -17.55 -18.79
CA ILE A 1036 28.11 -18.25 -18.46
C ILE A 1036 29.31 -17.59 -19.13
N ASN A 1037 29.19 -17.15 -20.38
CA ASN A 1037 30.26 -16.47 -21.09
C ASN A 1037 30.55 -15.05 -20.55
N GLU A 1038 29.64 -14.44 -19.78
CA GLU A 1038 29.91 -13.23 -19.02
C GLU A 1038 30.61 -13.54 -17.68
N LEU A 1039 30.19 -14.59 -16.96
CA LEU A 1039 30.89 -15.04 -15.76
C LEU A 1039 32.36 -15.35 -16.07
N LYS A 1040 32.65 -16.06 -17.18
CA LYS A 1040 34.00 -16.37 -17.66
C LYS A 1040 34.91 -15.15 -17.91
N LYS A 1041 34.36 -13.94 -18.10
CA LYS A 1041 35.16 -12.71 -18.28
C LYS A 1041 35.56 -12.08 -16.96
N ASN A 1042 34.82 -12.35 -15.89
CA ASN A 1042 35.01 -11.76 -14.58
C ASN A 1042 36.00 -12.60 -13.78
N THR A 1043 37.25 -12.66 -14.26
CA THR A 1043 38.34 -13.48 -13.71
C THR A 1043 38.83 -13.03 -12.34
N ASP A 1044 38.28 -11.94 -11.81
CA ASP A 1044 38.43 -11.51 -10.41
C ASP A 1044 37.52 -12.29 -9.45
N VAL A 1045 36.43 -12.91 -9.93
CA VAL A 1045 35.58 -13.83 -9.15
C VAL A 1045 35.43 -15.24 -9.72
N PHE A 1046 35.58 -15.45 -11.04
CA PHE A 1046 35.41 -16.76 -11.66
C PHE A 1046 36.64 -17.21 -12.45
N THR A 1047 37.31 -18.26 -11.97
CA THR A 1047 38.34 -18.99 -12.73
C THR A 1047 37.71 -20.22 -13.38
N TYR A 1048 37.67 -20.24 -14.71
CA TYR A 1048 36.97 -21.27 -15.50
C TYR A 1048 37.80 -22.53 -15.69
N THR A 1049 37.42 -23.62 -15.02
CA THR A 1049 38.06 -24.94 -15.10
C THR A 1049 37.18 -26.00 -14.43
N ALA A 1050 37.21 -27.25 -14.92
CA ALA A 1050 36.60 -28.40 -14.23
C ALA A 1050 37.48 -28.92 -13.07
N ASP A 1051 38.63 -28.32 -12.84
CA ASP A 1051 39.55 -28.64 -11.74
C ASP A 1051 39.36 -27.63 -10.61
N PHE A 1052 38.48 -27.96 -9.66
CA PHE A 1052 38.13 -27.06 -8.56
C PHE A 1052 39.23 -26.89 -7.51
N SER A 1053 40.34 -27.65 -7.59
CA SER A 1053 41.59 -27.29 -6.89
C SER A 1053 42.27 -26.01 -7.46
N LYS A 1054 41.79 -25.50 -8.60
CA LYS A 1054 42.37 -24.36 -9.35
C LYS A 1054 41.34 -23.32 -9.81
N GLY A 1055 40.07 -23.45 -9.44
CA GLY A 1055 39.02 -22.53 -9.87
C GLY A 1055 37.64 -22.97 -9.42
N ASN A 1056 36.60 -22.38 -9.99
CA ASN A 1056 35.25 -22.42 -9.41
C ASN A 1056 34.09 -22.36 -10.39
N LEU A 1057 34.35 -22.18 -11.69
CA LEU A 1057 33.30 -22.18 -12.70
C LEU A 1057 33.59 -23.25 -13.74
N PHE A 1058 32.66 -24.17 -13.95
CA PHE A 1058 32.65 -25.02 -15.13
C PHE A 1058 31.28 -25.07 -15.79
N PHE A 1059 31.27 -25.40 -17.08
CA PHE A 1059 30.07 -25.43 -17.90
C PHE A 1059 30.14 -26.60 -18.88
N LEU A 1060 29.14 -27.48 -18.80
CA LEU A 1060 29.05 -28.73 -19.53
C LEU A 1060 27.99 -28.62 -20.65
N GLU A 1061 28.42 -28.65 -21.90
CA GLU A 1061 27.54 -28.56 -23.07
C GLU A 1061 27.27 -29.96 -23.67
N ALA A 1062 26.02 -30.40 -23.62
CA ALA A 1062 25.58 -31.70 -24.12
C ALA A 1062 25.00 -31.58 -25.55
N LYS A 1063 25.80 -31.94 -26.55
CA LYS A 1063 25.43 -31.76 -27.97
C LYS A 1063 24.23 -32.61 -28.37
N GLY A 1064 23.16 -31.96 -28.82
CA GLY A 1064 21.92 -32.58 -29.28
C GLY A 1064 20.92 -32.93 -28.16
N ASN A 1065 21.22 -32.57 -26.91
CA ASN A 1065 20.27 -32.74 -25.82
C ASN A 1065 19.25 -31.60 -25.77
N VAL A 1066 18.04 -31.94 -25.35
CA VAL A 1066 16.86 -31.07 -25.24
C VAL A 1066 16.40 -30.92 -23.79
N HIS A 1067 15.47 -30.00 -23.54
CA HIS A 1067 14.93 -29.62 -22.22
C HIS A 1067 14.05 -30.72 -21.59
N TRP A 1068 14.65 -31.82 -21.11
CA TRP A 1068 13.94 -33.01 -20.63
C TRP A 1068 14.72 -33.81 -19.59
N TRP A 1069 14.08 -34.19 -18.48
CA TRP A 1069 14.72 -34.84 -17.31
C TRP A 1069 15.61 -36.06 -17.59
N PRO A 1070 15.22 -37.02 -18.45
CA PRO A 1070 16.09 -38.13 -18.84
C PRO A 1070 17.41 -37.74 -19.51
N GLN A 1071 17.53 -36.50 -20.03
CA GLN A 1071 18.81 -35.90 -20.42
C GLN A 1071 19.53 -35.28 -19.21
N VAL A 1072 18.79 -34.50 -18.41
CA VAL A 1072 19.30 -33.74 -17.25
C VAL A 1072 19.98 -34.63 -16.20
N ARG A 1073 19.45 -35.82 -15.94
CA ARG A 1073 20.07 -36.80 -15.02
C ARG A 1073 21.50 -37.19 -15.44
N HIS A 1074 21.82 -37.16 -16.74
CA HIS A 1074 23.18 -37.40 -17.21
C HIS A 1074 24.13 -36.26 -16.85
N TYR A 1075 23.62 -35.02 -16.74
CA TYR A 1075 24.41 -33.89 -16.24
C TYR A 1075 24.72 -34.07 -14.74
N ILE A 1076 23.76 -34.57 -13.95
CA ILE A 1076 23.97 -34.89 -12.54
C ILE A 1076 25.03 -36.00 -12.38
N TYR A 1077 24.98 -37.03 -13.25
CA TYR A 1077 26.00 -38.10 -13.28
C TYR A 1077 27.42 -37.59 -13.57
N ASP A 1078 27.56 -36.60 -14.46
CA ASP A 1078 28.86 -35.96 -14.75
C ASP A 1078 29.31 -34.97 -13.67
N ALA A 1079 28.38 -34.23 -13.09
CA ALA A 1079 28.67 -33.08 -12.23
C ALA A 1079 28.82 -33.44 -10.74
N LEU A 1080 27.98 -34.33 -10.22
CA LEU A 1080 27.94 -34.65 -8.78
C LEU A 1080 29.27 -35.25 -8.25
N PRO A 1081 30.03 -36.07 -9.02
CA PRO A 1081 31.37 -36.53 -8.60
C PRO A 1081 32.41 -35.42 -8.39
N TYR A 1082 32.17 -34.20 -8.87
CA TYR A 1082 33.11 -33.07 -8.77
C TYR A 1082 32.87 -32.22 -7.50
N PHE A 1083 31.78 -32.48 -6.77
CA PHE A 1083 31.40 -31.74 -5.57
C PHE A 1083 31.86 -32.43 -4.28
N PHE A 1084 31.98 -31.62 -3.22
CA PHE A 1084 32.37 -32.06 -1.88
C PHE A 1084 33.79 -32.66 -1.79
N HIS A 1085 34.81 -31.99 -2.33
CA HIS A 1085 36.22 -32.38 -2.11
C HIS A 1085 37.06 -31.26 -1.49
N GLU A 1086 36.58 -30.02 -1.53
CA GLU A 1086 37.25 -28.86 -0.96
C GLU A 1086 36.89 -28.68 0.50
N ASN A 1087 37.93 -28.53 1.33
CA ASN A 1087 37.87 -28.25 2.78
C ASN A 1087 37.34 -29.41 3.65
N GLN A 1088 37.68 -30.65 3.30
CA GLN A 1088 37.44 -31.88 4.09
C GLN A 1088 38.61 -32.26 5.00
#